data_AF-G3U5Z0-F1
#
_entry.id   AF-G3U5Z0-F1
#
_cell.length_a   1.000
_cell.length_b   1.000
_cell.length_c   1.000
_cell.angle_alpha   90.00
_cell.angle_beta   90.00
_cell.angle_gamma   90.00
#
_symmetry.space_group_name_H-M   'P 1'
#
loop_
_entity.id
_entity.type
_entity.pdbx_description
1 polymer ?
#
loop_
_entity_poly.entity_id
_entity_poly.type
_entity_poly.pdbx_seq_one_letter_code
_entity_poly.pdbx_strand_id
1 'polypeptide(L)'
;QVYFKNKLKLALIGQSLFGQEVYSHLRKEGHRVVGVFTVPDMDGKADPLALAAEKDGTPVFKFPRWRVKGKTIKEVVEAYRSVDAELNVLPFCTQFIPMDVIDSPKHGSIIYHPSILPRHRGPSAINWTLIMGDKKAGFSVFWGDAGLDTGPILLQRSCDVEPNDTVDALYNRFLFPEGIKAMVEAVQLIADGKAPRTPQPEEGATYEHTRKKENAKISWDQSAEVLHNWIRGHDKVPGAWTEINGQMVTFYGSSLLSSSVPPGEPLEIKGAKKPGLVTKNGLVLFGNDGKALMVRNLQFEDGKMIPASQYFSGGETSVVELTPEEMKVAETIKAIWAGILSNIPVIEDSTDFFKSGGRSMDVARLIEEIRQKCGGLQLQSEDVYLATKFKDFIQKIVRKLRGEDQEAELVVDYVSKEVNEMTVNMPYQCFINGQFIDADDGKTYDTINPTDGSTICKVSYASLVDVDKAVAAAKDAFENGEWGRMNARERGRLMYRLADLLEENQEELATIEALDSGAVYTLALKTHIGMSVQTFRYFAGWCDKIQGSTIPINQARPNYNLTFTKKEPLGVCAIIIPWNYPLMMLAWKSAACLAAGNTLVLKPAQVTPLTALKFAELSAKAGFPKGVVNIIPGSGGIAGQRLSEHPDIRKLGFTGSTLIGKQIMKSSCRVSN
;
A
#
# COMPACT_ATOMS: atom_id res chain seq x y z
N GLN A 1 -31.99 7.87 0.70
CA GLN A 1 -31.70 9.18 0.09
C GLN A 1 -32.59 10.22 0.75
N VAL A 2 -32.06 11.00 1.68
CA VAL A 2 -32.77 12.15 2.28
C VAL A 2 -32.43 13.36 1.41
N TYR A 3 -33.42 13.93 0.73
CA TYR A 3 -33.26 15.13 -0.08
C TYR A 3 -33.12 16.37 0.82
N PHE A 4 -31.96 17.01 0.82
CA PHE A 4 -31.65 18.23 1.60
C PHE A 4 -32.31 19.47 0.98
N LYS A 5 -33.16 20.19 1.73
CA LYS A 5 -34.05 21.27 1.22
C LYS A 5 -33.45 22.69 1.21
N ASN A 6 -32.48 23.01 2.07
CA ASN A 6 -31.94 24.38 2.20
C ASN A 6 -30.59 24.51 1.50
N LYS A 7 -30.42 25.55 0.67
CA LYS A 7 -29.19 25.84 -0.10
C LYS A 7 -28.65 27.22 0.28
N LEU A 8 -27.33 27.35 0.28
CA LEU A 8 -26.61 28.56 0.72
C LEU A 8 -25.76 29.13 -0.42
N LYS A 9 -25.51 30.44 -0.38
CA LYS A 9 -24.46 31.12 -1.17
C LYS A 9 -23.12 31.02 -0.42
N LEU A 10 -22.12 30.40 -1.03
CA LEU A 10 -20.84 30.09 -0.40
C LEU A 10 -19.69 30.87 -1.05
N ALA A 11 -18.85 31.51 -0.24
CA ALA A 11 -17.50 31.91 -0.69
C ALA A 11 -16.50 30.84 -0.25
N LEU A 12 -15.77 30.27 -1.21
CA LEU A 12 -14.71 29.30 -0.92
C LEU A 12 -13.37 30.02 -0.85
N ILE A 13 -12.64 29.89 0.25
CA ILE A 13 -11.31 30.49 0.40
C ILE A 13 -10.30 29.38 0.71
N GLY A 14 -9.56 28.93 -0.29
CA GLY A 14 -8.67 27.79 -0.15
C GLY A 14 -7.82 27.52 -1.39
N GLN A 15 -7.17 26.36 -1.44
CA GLN A 15 -6.29 25.96 -2.54
C GLN A 15 -6.20 24.44 -2.65
N SER A 16 -5.41 23.94 -3.61
CA SER A 16 -5.11 22.52 -3.81
C SER A 16 -6.33 21.66 -4.21
N LEU A 17 -6.07 20.38 -4.45
CA LEU A 17 -7.09 19.38 -4.78
C LEU A 17 -8.14 19.26 -3.68
N PHE A 18 -7.76 19.40 -2.40
CA PHE A 18 -8.72 19.33 -1.30
C PHE A 18 -9.78 20.45 -1.41
N GLY A 19 -9.35 21.67 -1.72
CA GLY A 19 -10.27 22.77 -2.00
C GLY A 19 -11.17 22.51 -3.20
N GLN A 20 -10.60 21.97 -4.30
CA GLN A 20 -11.34 21.60 -5.51
C GLN A 20 -12.41 20.52 -5.24
N GLU A 21 -12.10 19.49 -4.47
CA GLU A 21 -13.04 18.42 -4.16
C GLU A 21 -14.18 18.93 -3.28
N VAL A 22 -13.86 19.75 -2.26
CA VAL A 22 -14.89 20.41 -1.44
C VAL A 22 -15.79 21.31 -2.30
N TYR A 23 -15.20 22.11 -3.19
CA TYR A 23 -15.95 22.93 -4.15
C TYR A 23 -16.94 22.11 -4.97
N SER A 24 -16.45 21.01 -5.57
CA SER A 24 -17.22 20.16 -6.48
C SER A 24 -18.37 19.47 -5.74
N HIS A 25 -18.12 18.96 -4.54
CA HIS A 25 -19.15 18.30 -3.73
C HIS A 25 -20.21 19.27 -3.22
N LEU A 26 -19.84 20.47 -2.76
CA LEU A 26 -20.80 21.48 -2.32
C LEU A 26 -21.76 21.89 -3.45
N ARG A 27 -21.25 22.05 -4.68
CA ARG A 27 -22.10 22.31 -5.86
C ARG A 27 -22.99 21.12 -6.21
N LYS A 28 -22.47 19.90 -6.12
CA LYS A 28 -23.25 18.67 -6.34
C LYS A 28 -24.41 18.53 -5.36
N GLU A 29 -24.20 18.92 -4.10
CA GLU A 29 -25.26 18.99 -3.09
C GLU A 29 -26.22 20.18 -3.33
N GLY A 30 -26.00 21.01 -4.35
CA GLY A 30 -26.89 22.08 -4.77
C GLY A 30 -26.63 23.43 -4.11
N HIS A 31 -25.56 23.58 -3.31
CA HIS A 31 -25.16 24.90 -2.82
C HIS A 31 -24.58 25.73 -3.97
N ARG A 32 -24.74 27.05 -3.89
CA ARG A 32 -24.23 27.97 -4.91
C ARG A 32 -22.90 28.56 -4.42
N VAL A 33 -21.79 28.13 -5.00
CA VAL A 33 -20.51 28.81 -4.77
C VAL A 33 -20.51 30.12 -5.58
N VAL A 34 -20.48 31.25 -4.89
CA VAL A 34 -20.61 32.59 -5.48
C VAL A 34 -19.26 33.27 -5.76
N GLY A 35 -18.19 32.77 -5.15
CA GLY A 35 -16.82 33.22 -5.41
C GLY A 35 -15.80 32.26 -4.83
N VAL A 36 -14.65 32.17 -5.50
CA VAL A 36 -13.50 31.37 -5.09
C VAL A 36 -12.28 32.28 -4.93
N PHE A 37 -11.69 32.28 -3.75
CA PHE A 37 -10.48 33.03 -3.41
C PHE A 37 -9.34 32.04 -3.17
N THR A 38 -8.35 32.06 -4.05
CA THR A 38 -7.24 31.09 -4.06
C THR A 38 -5.90 31.79 -4.25
N VAL A 39 -4.82 31.02 -4.23
CA VAL A 39 -3.46 31.50 -4.40
C VAL A 39 -3.19 31.94 -5.85
N PRO A 40 -2.24 32.88 -6.07
CA PRO A 40 -1.75 33.19 -7.41
C PRO A 40 -1.16 31.98 -8.11
N ASP A 41 -1.13 32.05 -9.44
CA ASP A 41 -0.49 31.04 -10.26
C ASP A 41 1.01 30.99 -9.93
N MET A 42 1.52 29.79 -9.67
CA MET A 42 2.93 29.57 -9.37
C MET A 42 3.58 28.93 -10.59
N ASP A 43 4.66 29.53 -11.08
CA ASP A 43 5.43 29.05 -12.24
C ASP A 43 4.56 28.81 -13.49
N GLY A 44 3.58 29.69 -13.72
CA GLY A 44 2.64 29.60 -14.85
C GLY A 44 1.55 28.52 -14.70
N LYS A 45 1.48 27.83 -13.55
CA LYS A 45 0.44 26.84 -13.25
C LYS A 45 -0.60 27.40 -12.29
N ALA A 46 -1.86 27.40 -12.74
CA ALA A 46 -3.00 27.75 -11.91
C ALA A 46 -3.30 26.69 -10.85
N ASP A 47 -3.84 27.12 -9.72
CA ASP A 47 -4.29 26.23 -8.65
C ASP A 47 -5.47 25.35 -9.13
N PRO A 48 -5.56 24.06 -8.75
CA PRO A 48 -6.63 23.17 -9.21
C PRO A 48 -8.04 23.65 -8.85
N LEU A 49 -8.20 24.32 -7.69
CA LEU A 49 -9.48 24.93 -7.31
C LEU A 49 -9.81 26.13 -8.21
N ALA A 50 -8.82 26.92 -8.63
CA ALA A 50 -9.01 28.01 -9.60
C ALA A 50 -9.56 27.46 -10.93
N LEU A 51 -8.89 26.43 -11.47
CA LEU A 51 -9.24 25.82 -12.75
C LEU A 51 -10.65 25.23 -12.76
N ALA A 52 -11.04 24.54 -11.68
CA ALA A 52 -12.39 24.00 -11.54
C ALA A 52 -13.45 25.11 -11.49
N ALA A 53 -13.20 26.16 -10.70
CA ALA A 53 -14.12 27.28 -10.57
C ALA A 53 -14.27 28.11 -11.86
N GLU A 54 -13.16 28.37 -12.57
CA GLU A 54 -13.14 29.05 -13.87
C GLU A 54 -13.93 28.25 -14.92
N LYS A 55 -13.71 26.92 -14.99
CA LYS A 55 -14.44 26.01 -15.89
C LYS A 55 -15.95 26.08 -15.68
N ASP A 56 -16.37 26.28 -14.43
CA ASP A 56 -17.76 26.35 -14.01
C ASP A 56 -18.36 27.76 -14.05
N GLY A 57 -17.59 28.76 -14.51
CA GLY A 57 -18.01 30.16 -14.57
C GLY A 57 -18.18 30.83 -13.22
N THR A 58 -17.60 30.26 -12.15
CA THR A 58 -17.60 30.88 -10.81
C THR A 58 -16.52 31.96 -10.76
N PRO A 59 -16.79 33.17 -10.24
CA PRO A 59 -15.76 34.21 -10.08
C PRO A 59 -14.56 33.72 -9.27
N VAL A 60 -13.35 33.89 -9.82
CA VAL A 60 -12.09 33.50 -9.19
C VAL A 60 -11.23 34.72 -8.91
N PHE A 61 -10.72 34.81 -7.68
CA PHE A 61 -9.85 35.89 -7.22
C PHE A 61 -8.55 35.31 -6.69
N LYS A 62 -7.43 35.79 -7.23
CA LYS A 62 -6.08 35.28 -6.93
C LYS A 62 -5.26 36.35 -6.21
N PHE A 63 -5.39 36.42 -4.88
CA PHE A 63 -4.72 37.43 -4.09
C PHE A 63 -3.41 36.89 -3.47
N PRO A 64 -2.25 37.54 -3.71
CA PRO A 64 -0.99 37.11 -3.11
C PRO A 64 -0.95 37.33 -1.60
N ARG A 65 -1.68 38.33 -1.10
CA ARG A 65 -1.81 38.69 0.32
C ARG A 65 -3.18 39.30 0.56
N TRP A 66 -3.70 39.17 1.78
CA TRP A 66 -4.97 39.79 2.20
C TRP A 66 -4.77 41.07 3.02
N ARG A 67 -3.56 41.28 3.55
CA ARG A 67 -3.22 42.40 4.44
C ARG A 67 -1.88 43.02 4.05
N VAL A 68 -1.75 44.33 4.29
CA VAL A 68 -0.48 45.07 4.21
C VAL A 68 -0.35 45.91 5.49
N LYS A 69 0.79 45.79 6.18
CA LYS A 69 1.06 46.48 7.47
C LYS A 69 -0.07 46.27 8.49
N GLY A 70 -0.59 45.05 8.59
CA GLY A 70 -1.65 44.67 9.54
C GLY A 70 -3.06 45.13 9.16
N LYS A 71 -3.24 45.94 8.11
CA LYS A 71 -4.55 46.39 7.62
C LYS A 71 -5.00 45.57 6.42
N THR A 72 -6.30 45.32 6.30
CA THR A 72 -6.89 44.65 5.15
C THR A 72 -6.73 45.47 3.88
N ILE A 73 -6.41 44.82 2.77
CA ILE A 73 -6.30 45.45 1.44
C ILE A 73 -7.71 45.79 0.95
N LYS A 74 -7.95 47.04 0.54
CA LYS A 74 -9.30 47.52 0.18
C LYS A 74 -9.89 46.76 -1.01
N GLU A 75 -9.06 46.52 -2.02
CA GLU A 75 -9.42 45.82 -3.25
C GLU A 75 -9.87 44.37 -2.96
N VAL A 76 -9.27 43.73 -1.96
CA VAL A 76 -9.64 42.37 -1.52
C VAL A 76 -11.02 42.38 -0.87
N VAL A 77 -11.31 43.36 -0.01
CA VAL A 77 -12.61 43.52 0.65
C VAL A 77 -13.71 43.86 -0.34
N GLU A 78 -13.43 44.73 -1.31
CA GLU A 78 -14.37 45.10 -2.36
C GLU A 78 -14.70 43.89 -3.26
N ALA A 79 -13.68 43.16 -3.71
CA ALA A 79 -13.85 41.92 -4.46
C ALA A 79 -14.65 40.87 -3.65
N TYR A 80 -14.34 40.72 -2.36
CA TYR A 80 -15.08 39.82 -1.49
C TYR A 80 -16.55 40.23 -1.30
N ARG A 81 -16.83 41.50 -1.03
CA ARG A 81 -18.22 41.99 -0.86
C ARG A 81 -19.03 41.86 -2.15
N SER A 82 -18.39 41.90 -3.31
CA SER A 82 -19.05 41.77 -4.62
C SER A 82 -19.73 40.41 -4.84
N VAL A 83 -19.30 39.35 -4.12
CA VAL A 83 -19.84 38.00 -4.32
C VAL A 83 -21.05 37.67 -3.45
N ASP A 84 -21.37 38.50 -2.44
CA ASP A 84 -22.58 38.37 -1.59
C ASP A 84 -22.75 36.96 -0.97
N ALA A 85 -21.73 36.50 -0.23
CA ALA A 85 -21.73 35.18 0.41
C ALA A 85 -22.50 35.14 1.73
N GLU A 86 -23.21 34.03 1.97
CA GLU A 86 -23.95 33.76 3.22
C GLU A 86 -23.12 32.97 4.25
N LEU A 87 -22.13 32.20 3.77
CA LEU A 87 -21.17 31.44 4.56
C LEU A 87 -19.81 31.42 3.85
N ASN A 88 -18.71 31.62 4.58
CA ASN A 88 -17.37 31.31 4.08
C ASN A 88 -16.99 29.87 4.44
N VAL A 89 -16.37 29.18 3.48
CA VAL A 89 -15.85 27.83 3.67
C VAL A 89 -14.36 27.85 3.35
N LEU A 90 -13.53 27.53 4.36
CA LEU A 90 -12.07 27.56 4.26
C LEU A 90 -11.51 26.12 4.33
N PRO A 91 -11.56 25.37 3.21
CA PRO A 91 -11.17 23.96 3.22
C PRO A 91 -9.66 23.75 3.33
N PHE A 92 -8.85 24.68 2.82
CA PHE A 92 -7.40 24.64 2.98
C PHE A 92 -6.79 26.03 2.72
N CYS A 93 -6.71 26.84 3.77
CA CYS A 93 -6.17 28.18 3.70
C CYS A 93 -4.81 28.25 4.42
N THR A 94 -3.78 28.77 3.75
CA THR A 94 -2.43 28.96 4.32
C THR A 94 -2.15 30.40 4.74
N GLN A 95 -3.10 31.31 4.49
CA GLN A 95 -2.97 32.73 4.81
C GLN A 95 -3.95 33.12 5.91
N PHE A 96 -3.54 34.07 6.74
CA PHE A 96 -4.43 34.61 7.77
C PHE A 96 -5.47 35.55 7.14
N ILE A 97 -6.74 35.12 7.18
CA ILE A 97 -7.85 35.87 6.59
C ILE A 97 -8.24 37.04 7.52
N PRO A 98 -8.48 38.25 6.98
CA PRO A 98 -9.01 39.40 7.70
C PRO A 98 -10.31 39.14 8.48
N MET A 99 -10.45 39.65 9.71
CA MET A 99 -11.68 39.45 10.51
C MET A 99 -12.90 40.12 9.87
N ASP A 100 -12.69 41.25 9.18
CA ASP A 100 -13.71 41.90 8.36
C ASP A 100 -14.16 41.08 7.15
N VAL A 101 -13.45 39.98 6.81
CA VAL A 101 -13.89 38.97 5.84
C VAL A 101 -14.48 37.76 6.58
N ILE A 102 -13.84 37.30 7.66
CA ILE A 102 -14.29 36.14 8.45
C ILE A 102 -15.70 36.35 9.04
N ASP A 103 -15.97 37.54 9.55
CA ASP A 103 -17.23 37.88 10.24
C ASP A 103 -18.31 38.44 9.28
N SER A 104 -17.97 38.65 8.01
CA SER A 104 -18.86 39.34 7.07
C SER A 104 -20.11 38.55 6.68
N PRO A 105 -20.07 37.22 6.43
CA PRO A 105 -21.27 36.47 6.09
C PRO A 105 -22.21 36.35 7.28
N LYS A 106 -23.52 36.28 7.01
CA LYS A 106 -24.56 36.05 8.02
C LYS A 106 -24.30 34.81 8.89
N HIS A 107 -23.79 33.73 8.28
CA HIS A 107 -23.49 32.49 9.00
C HIS A 107 -22.04 32.44 9.50
N GLY A 108 -21.20 33.43 9.23
CA GLY A 108 -19.79 33.46 9.60
C GLY A 108 -18.89 32.64 8.67
N SER A 109 -17.80 32.11 9.22
CA SER A 109 -16.81 31.31 8.48
C SER A 109 -16.53 29.98 9.17
N ILE A 110 -16.40 28.90 8.39
CA ILE A 110 -15.91 27.61 8.89
C ILE A 110 -14.58 27.24 8.25
N ILE A 111 -13.71 26.62 9.04
CA ILE A 111 -12.32 26.30 8.67
C ILE A 111 -12.07 24.82 8.90
N TYR A 112 -11.44 24.18 7.93
CA TYR A 112 -10.91 22.83 8.07
C TYR A 112 -9.50 22.89 8.66
N HIS A 113 -9.24 22.07 9.68
CA HIS A 113 -7.93 21.96 10.30
C HIS A 113 -7.54 20.49 10.50
N PRO A 114 -6.39 20.03 9.98
CA PRO A 114 -6.03 18.61 9.98
C PRO A 114 -5.37 18.16 11.31
N SER A 115 -5.99 18.50 12.43
CA SER A 115 -5.73 17.92 13.75
C SER A 115 -6.98 17.85 14.63
N ILE A 116 -6.85 17.15 15.76
CA ILE A 116 -7.86 17.09 16.81
C ILE A 116 -7.65 18.31 17.72
N LEU A 117 -8.22 19.47 17.33
CA LEU A 117 -8.18 20.69 18.13
C LEU A 117 -8.72 20.45 19.55
N PRO A 118 -8.09 21.02 20.60
CA PRO A 118 -7.16 22.16 20.57
C PRO A 118 -5.68 21.78 20.35
N ARG A 119 -5.36 20.49 20.15
CA ARG A 119 -4.00 20.03 19.91
C ARG A 119 -3.57 20.40 18.48
N HIS A 120 -2.33 20.81 18.33
CA HIS A 120 -1.71 21.18 17.08
C HIS A 120 -2.37 22.33 16.33
N ARG A 121 -2.66 23.44 17.03
CA ARG A 121 -3.02 24.70 16.36
C ARG A 121 -1.85 25.18 15.50
N GLY A 122 -2.16 25.87 14.40
CA GLY A 122 -1.17 26.41 13.50
C GLY A 122 -0.82 25.51 12.30
N PRO A 123 0.16 25.93 11.49
CA PRO A 123 0.51 25.24 10.26
C PRO A 123 1.21 23.89 10.50
N SER A 124 1.18 23.02 9.49
CA SER A 124 1.87 21.71 9.51
C SER A 124 1.37 20.75 10.61
N ALA A 125 0.10 20.85 11.01
CA ALA A 125 -0.47 20.06 12.10
C ALA A 125 -0.34 18.53 11.88
N ILE A 126 -0.43 18.05 10.63
CA ILE A 126 -0.22 16.63 10.28
C ILE A 126 1.22 16.20 10.60
N ASN A 127 2.20 17.03 10.23
CA ASN A 127 3.60 16.76 10.53
C ASN A 127 3.80 16.62 12.05
N TRP A 128 3.27 17.56 12.82
CA TRP A 128 3.42 17.57 14.28
C TRP A 128 2.73 16.41 14.98
N THR A 129 1.57 16.00 14.49
CA THR A 129 0.88 14.78 14.96
C THR A 129 1.81 13.57 14.90
N LEU A 130 2.52 13.40 13.78
CA LEU A 130 3.43 12.27 13.58
C LEU A 130 4.76 12.45 14.31
N ILE A 131 5.33 13.67 14.31
CA ILE A 131 6.58 14.00 15.01
C ILE A 131 6.45 13.76 16.52
N MET A 132 5.31 14.12 17.10
CA MET A 132 5.04 13.94 18.53
C MET A 132 4.65 12.51 18.90
N GLY A 133 4.53 11.61 17.91
CA GLY A 133 4.19 10.21 18.16
C GLY A 133 2.75 10.01 18.65
N ASP A 134 1.82 10.87 18.21
CA ASP A 134 0.43 10.78 18.63
C ASP A 134 -0.16 9.44 18.17
N LYS A 135 -0.94 8.80 19.06
CA LYS A 135 -1.63 7.53 18.77
C LYS A 135 -2.92 7.74 17.97
N LYS A 136 -3.45 8.96 17.99
CA LYS A 136 -4.65 9.35 17.26
C LYS A 136 -4.37 10.58 16.43
N ALA A 137 -4.81 10.53 15.19
CA ALA A 137 -4.83 11.66 14.28
C ALA A 137 -6.28 11.99 13.95
N GLY A 138 -6.51 13.15 13.36
CA GLY A 138 -7.85 13.56 13.01
C GLY A 138 -7.88 14.92 12.39
N PHE A 139 -9.09 15.44 12.22
CA PHE A 139 -9.32 16.79 11.76
C PHE A 139 -10.51 17.40 12.50
N SER A 140 -10.57 18.72 12.45
CA SER A 140 -11.63 19.53 13.04
C SER A 140 -12.19 20.47 11.97
N VAL A 141 -13.51 20.64 11.95
CA VAL A 141 -14.15 21.77 11.29
C VAL A 141 -14.64 22.69 12.38
N PHE A 142 -14.20 23.94 12.37
CA PHE A 142 -14.45 24.88 13.45
C PHE A 142 -14.87 26.25 12.90
N TRP A 143 -15.50 27.05 13.75
CA TRP A 143 -15.94 28.40 13.44
C TRP A 143 -14.76 29.37 13.57
N GLY A 144 -14.51 30.18 12.54
CA GLY A 144 -13.46 31.19 12.59
C GLY A 144 -13.73 32.23 13.68
N ASP A 145 -12.70 32.62 14.42
CA ASP A 145 -12.71 33.68 15.42
C ASP A 145 -11.43 34.54 15.29
N ALA A 146 -11.23 35.48 16.22
CA ALA A 146 -10.08 36.39 16.20
C ALA A 146 -8.75 35.72 16.58
N GLY A 147 -8.78 34.51 17.15
CA GLY A 147 -7.58 33.78 17.54
C GLY A 147 -7.10 32.84 16.44
N LEU A 148 -5.96 32.18 16.70
CA LEU A 148 -5.33 31.29 15.74
C LEU A 148 -5.77 29.86 16.03
N ASP A 149 -6.72 29.36 15.22
CA ASP A 149 -7.33 28.05 15.35
C ASP A 149 -7.99 27.79 16.72
N THR A 150 -8.53 28.84 17.35
CA THR A 150 -9.14 28.78 18.70
C THR A 150 -10.64 28.67 18.69
N GLY A 151 -11.28 28.94 17.56
CA GLY A 151 -12.72 29.08 17.51
C GLY A 151 -13.49 27.78 17.78
N PRO A 152 -14.79 27.87 18.11
CA PRO A 152 -15.59 26.73 18.53
C PRO A 152 -15.63 25.60 17.49
N ILE A 153 -15.55 24.35 17.94
CA ILE A 153 -15.64 23.16 17.09
C ILE A 153 -17.09 22.95 16.64
N LEU A 154 -17.26 22.73 15.33
CA LEU A 154 -18.52 22.32 14.71
C LEU A 154 -18.57 20.79 14.62
N LEU A 155 -17.52 20.15 14.12
CA LEU A 155 -17.38 18.71 14.16
C LEU A 155 -15.91 18.31 14.20
N GLN A 156 -15.66 17.11 14.68
CA GLN A 156 -14.32 16.54 14.76
C GLN A 156 -14.38 15.03 14.50
N ARG A 157 -13.39 14.49 13.80
CA ARG A 157 -13.25 13.05 13.57
C ARG A 157 -11.81 12.63 13.80
N SER A 158 -11.63 11.38 14.22
CA SER A 158 -10.32 10.81 14.51
C SER A 158 -10.15 9.43 13.90
N CYS A 159 -8.92 9.05 13.65
CA CYS A 159 -8.47 7.69 13.34
C CYS A 159 -7.25 7.33 14.18
N ASP A 160 -6.94 6.04 14.26
CA ASP A 160 -5.69 5.59 14.86
C ASP A 160 -4.51 5.88 13.90
N VAL A 161 -3.38 6.24 14.50
CA VAL A 161 -2.10 6.42 13.79
C VAL A 161 -1.41 5.07 13.74
N GLU A 162 -1.18 4.58 12.54
CA GLU A 162 -0.44 3.35 12.31
C GLU A 162 1.05 3.58 12.57
N PRO A 163 1.80 2.57 13.03
CA PRO A 163 3.19 2.74 13.44
C PRO A 163 4.07 3.40 12.38
N ASN A 164 3.87 3.08 11.10
CA ASN A 164 4.68 3.56 9.99
C ASN A 164 3.97 4.65 9.15
N ASP A 165 2.97 5.32 9.72
CA ASP A 165 2.31 6.41 9.01
C ASP A 165 3.23 7.56 8.69
N THR A 166 3.17 7.96 7.42
CA THR A 166 3.77 9.18 6.91
C THR A 166 2.71 10.29 6.78
N VAL A 167 3.14 11.53 6.62
CA VAL A 167 2.24 12.67 6.37
C VAL A 167 1.36 12.39 5.15
N ASP A 168 1.97 11.88 4.08
CA ASP A 168 1.29 11.54 2.84
C ASP A 168 0.30 10.37 3.02
N ALA A 169 0.71 9.30 3.69
CA ALA A 169 -0.16 8.13 3.93
C ALA A 169 -1.39 8.48 4.78
N LEU A 170 -1.17 9.19 5.90
CA LEU A 170 -2.25 9.61 6.80
C LEU A 170 -3.21 10.58 6.11
N TYR A 171 -2.66 11.52 5.33
CA TYR A 171 -3.45 12.45 4.55
C TYR A 171 -4.34 11.72 3.54
N ASN A 172 -3.76 10.86 2.71
CA ASN A 172 -4.46 10.20 1.62
C ASN A 172 -5.49 9.17 2.13
N ARG A 173 -5.20 8.42 3.21
CA ARG A 173 -6.13 7.38 3.68
C ARG A 173 -7.32 7.91 4.48
N PHE A 174 -7.16 9.05 5.18
CA PHE A 174 -8.16 9.52 6.14
C PHE A 174 -8.45 11.01 6.02
N LEU A 175 -7.46 11.88 6.24
CA LEU A 175 -7.71 13.32 6.37
C LEU A 175 -8.30 13.94 5.10
N PHE A 176 -7.83 13.50 3.92
CA PHE A 176 -8.35 13.94 2.64
C PHE A 176 -9.79 13.45 2.39
N PRO A 177 -10.07 12.13 2.28
CA PRO A 177 -11.41 11.66 1.93
C PRO A 177 -12.46 11.97 3.01
N GLU A 178 -12.12 11.85 4.30
CA GLU A 178 -13.08 12.12 5.38
C GLU A 178 -13.22 13.62 5.66
N GLY A 179 -12.15 14.41 5.47
CA GLY A 179 -12.21 15.85 5.59
C GLY A 179 -13.14 16.49 4.57
N ILE A 180 -13.14 16.01 3.31
CA ILE A 180 -14.08 16.48 2.28
C ILE A 180 -15.53 16.22 2.71
N LYS A 181 -15.84 14.98 3.13
CA LYS A 181 -17.18 14.60 3.59
C LYS A 181 -17.63 15.47 4.76
N ALA A 182 -16.73 15.69 5.72
CA ALA A 182 -16.99 16.51 6.88
C ALA A 182 -17.24 17.99 6.55
N MET A 183 -16.49 18.58 5.62
CA MET A 183 -16.75 19.95 5.19
C MET A 183 -18.14 20.11 4.55
N VAL A 184 -18.55 19.14 3.73
CA VAL A 184 -19.89 19.13 3.11
C VAL A 184 -20.97 18.97 4.18
N GLU A 185 -20.79 18.04 5.12
CA GLU A 185 -21.69 17.83 6.25
C GLU A 185 -21.81 19.08 7.14
N ALA A 186 -20.70 19.75 7.43
CA ALA A 186 -20.67 20.98 8.21
C ALA A 186 -21.50 22.08 7.56
N VAL A 187 -21.34 22.30 6.25
CA VAL A 187 -22.15 23.29 5.50
C VAL A 187 -23.63 22.92 5.54
N GLN A 188 -23.97 21.64 5.40
CA GLN A 188 -25.36 21.19 5.45
C GLN A 188 -25.99 21.38 6.84
N LEU A 189 -25.25 21.09 7.92
CA LEU A 189 -25.69 21.35 9.29
C LEU A 189 -25.97 22.84 9.52
N ILE A 190 -25.19 23.73 8.89
CA ILE A 190 -25.41 25.18 8.95
C ILE A 190 -26.67 25.57 8.18
N ALA A 191 -26.85 25.05 6.96
CA ALA A 191 -28.03 25.30 6.13
C ALA A 191 -29.33 24.83 6.81
N ASP A 192 -29.25 23.78 7.62
CA ASP A 192 -30.37 23.23 8.38
C ASP A 192 -30.57 23.91 9.76
N GLY A 193 -29.70 24.85 10.14
CA GLY A 193 -29.76 25.54 11.44
C GLY A 193 -29.43 24.65 12.65
N LYS A 194 -28.66 23.57 12.43
CA LYS A 194 -28.32 22.53 13.43
C LYS A 194 -26.83 22.48 13.78
N ALA A 195 -26.01 23.31 13.17
CA ALA A 195 -24.57 23.29 13.39
C ALA A 195 -24.20 23.69 14.83
N PRO A 196 -23.49 22.82 15.57
CA PRO A 196 -23.09 23.10 16.96
C PRO A 196 -21.93 24.11 17.00
N ARG A 197 -21.75 24.74 18.16
CA ARG A 197 -20.67 25.67 18.49
C ARG A 197 -20.06 25.26 19.83
N THR A 198 -19.20 24.25 19.82
CA THR A 198 -18.60 23.70 21.04
C THR A 198 -17.27 24.42 21.33
N PRO A 199 -17.14 25.21 22.42
CA PRO A 199 -15.88 25.86 22.75
C PRO A 199 -14.74 24.84 22.90
N GLN A 200 -13.55 25.20 22.42
CA GLN A 200 -12.37 24.37 22.62
C GLN A 200 -11.95 24.38 24.10
N PRO A 201 -11.54 23.24 24.68
CA PRO A 201 -10.93 23.23 26.00
C PRO A 201 -9.54 23.90 25.97
N GLU A 202 -9.11 24.46 27.10
CA GLU A 202 -7.72 24.92 27.29
C GLU A 202 -6.77 23.75 27.54
N GLU A 203 -7.26 22.67 28.13
CA GLU A 203 -6.48 21.47 28.39
C GLU A 203 -6.05 20.78 27.09
N GLY A 204 -4.75 20.48 26.98
CA GLY A 204 -4.18 19.83 25.79
C GLY A 204 -4.00 20.75 24.59
N ALA A 205 -4.25 22.05 24.73
CA ALA A 205 -4.01 23.03 23.68
C ALA A 205 -2.50 23.18 23.41
N THR A 206 -2.10 23.02 22.14
CA THR A 206 -0.72 23.23 21.70
C THR A 206 -0.71 24.06 20.43
N TYR A 207 0.40 24.76 20.19
CA TYR A 207 0.62 25.51 18.97
C TYR A 207 1.99 25.15 18.41
N GLU A 208 2.05 24.87 17.11
CA GLU A 208 3.31 24.64 16.45
C GLU A 208 3.45 25.43 15.15
N HIS A 209 4.70 25.58 14.74
CA HIS A 209 5.08 26.41 13.60
C HIS A 209 5.30 25.59 12.33
N THR A 210 5.39 26.30 11.20
CA THR A 210 5.52 25.69 9.87
C THR A 210 6.76 24.81 9.77
N ARG A 211 6.59 23.64 9.15
CA ARG A 211 7.67 22.74 8.74
C ARG A 211 8.17 23.11 7.34
N LYS A 212 9.46 23.40 7.23
CA LYS A 212 10.18 23.72 5.99
C LYS A 212 11.46 22.89 5.92
N LYS A 213 12.09 22.80 4.75
CA LYS A 213 13.32 22.02 4.58
C LYS A 213 14.40 22.44 5.60
N GLU A 214 14.59 23.74 5.80
CA GLU A 214 15.57 24.30 6.75
C GLU A 214 15.43 23.78 8.18
N ASN A 215 14.21 23.49 8.63
CA ASN A 215 13.92 23.03 10.00
C ASN A 215 13.55 21.54 10.09
N ALA A 216 13.76 20.78 9.02
CA ALA A 216 13.56 19.33 8.93
C ALA A 216 14.86 18.52 9.15
N LYS A 217 15.95 19.17 9.53
CA LYS A 217 17.24 18.51 9.79
C LYS A 217 17.11 17.53 10.97
N ILE A 218 17.63 16.32 10.80
CA ILE A 218 17.60 15.27 11.82
C ILE A 218 18.55 15.66 12.97
N SER A 219 18.03 15.60 14.19
CA SER A 219 18.82 15.67 15.41
C SER A 219 19.10 14.26 15.90
N TRP A 220 20.34 13.79 15.75
CA TRP A 220 20.74 12.40 16.00
C TRP A 220 20.78 11.98 17.46
N ASP A 221 20.88 12.91 18.40
CA ASP A 221 20.89 12.60 19.84
C ASP A 221 19.47 12.40 20.38
N GLN A 222 18.76 11.43 19.81
CA GLN A 222 17.37 11.09 20.10
C GLN A 222 17.19 9.57 20.09
N SER A 223 16.12 9.06 20.70
CA SER A 223 15.78 7.63 20.65
C SER A 223 15.42 7.20 19.22
N ALA A 224 15.53 5.90 18.92
CA ALA A 224 15.18 5.40 17.58
C ALA A 224 13.71 5.70 17.21
N GLU A 225 12.82 5.69 18.20
CA GLU A 225 11.41 6.05 18.04
C GLU A 225 11.22 7.52 17.66
N VAL A 226 11.92 8.44 18.33
CA VAL A 226 11.86 9.87 18.01
C VAL A 226 12.45 10.15 16.62
N LEU A 227 13.55 9.49 16.26
CA LEU A 227 14.12 9.58 14.91
C LEU A 227 13.15 9.07 13.84
N HIS A 228 12.50 7.93 14.09
CA HIS A 228 11.48 7.37 13.22
C HIS A 228 10.28 8.32 13.04
N ASN A 229 9.73 8.82 14.16
CA ASN A 229 8.65 9.82 14.17
C ASN A 229 9.03 11.10 13.43
N TRP A 230 10.27 11.55 13.58
CA TRP A 230 10.79 12.71 12.86
C TRP A 230 10.83 12.47 11.35
N ILE A 231 11.33 11.31 10.90
CA ILE A 231 11.41 10.99 9.47
C ILE A 231 10.00 10.88 8.88
N ARG A 232 9.13 10.04 9.46
CA ARG A 232 7.78 9.83 8.93
C ARG A 232 6.91 11.09 9.01
N GLY A 233 7.12 11.94 10.02
CA GLY A 233 6.45 13.23 10.17
C GLY A 233 6.94 14.32 9.20
N HIS A 234 8.00 14.07 8.43
CA HIS A 234 8.41 14.90 7.30
C HIS A 234 8.30 14.15 5.96
N ASP A 235 7.74 12.94 5.95
CA ASP A 235 7.60 12.10 4.75
C ASP A 235 6.22 12.33 4.10
N LYS A 236 6.09 12.88 2.89
CA LYS A 236 7.16 13.27 1.93
C LYS A 236 7.64 14.72 2.05
N VAL A 237 6.81 15.61 2.60
CA VAL A 237 7.05 17.05 2.63
C VAL A 237 7.24 17.53 4.07
N PRO A 238 8.31 18.30 4.37
CA PRO A 238 9.38 18.77 3.47
C PRO A 238 10.55 17.78 3.26
N GLY A 239 10.50 16.59 3.87
CA GLY A 239 11.56 15.57 3.82
C GLY A 239 12.64 15.77 4.89
N ALA A 240 12.70 14.87 5.87
CA ALA A 240 13.72 14.88 6.91
C ALA A 240 15.10 14.59 6.32
N TRP A 241 16.13 15.34 6.72
CA TRP A 241 17.44 15.25 6.07
C TRP A 241 18.62 15.32 7.05
N THR A 242 19.77 14.81 6.60
CA THR A 242 21.07 14.92 7.26
C THR A 242 22.15 15.20 6.23
N GLU A 243 23.39 15.40 6.68
CA GLU A 243 24.57 15.48 5.82
C GLU A 243 25.31 14.14 5.81
N ILE A 244 25.56 13.60 4.62
CA ILE A 244 26.35 12.39 4.37
C ILE A 244 27.40 12.73 3.32
N ASN A 245 28.68 12.51 3.60
CA ASN A 245 29.80 12.84 2.69
C ASN A 245 29.75 14.28 2.14
N GLY A 246 29.34 15.25 2.98
CA GLY A 246 29.24 16.66 2.60
C GLY A 246 28.01 17.03 1.76
N GLN A 247 27.11 16.09 1.47
CA GLN A 247 25.88 16.31 0.71
C GLN A 247 24.64 16.23 1.59
N MET A 248 23.62 17.03 1.27
CA MET A 248 22.30 16.90 1.89
C MET A 248 21.59 15.65 1.37
N VAL A 249 21.26 14.74 2.28
CA VAL A 249 20.52 13.50 1.97
C VAL A 249 19.24 13.46 2.78
N THR A 250 18.11 13.25 2.09
CA THR A 250 16.76 13.19 2.64
C THR A 250 16.32 11.74 2.79
N PHE A 251 15.64 11.40 3.88
CA PHE A 251 15.25 10.03 4.21
C PHE A 251 13.74 9.83 4.08
N TYR A 252 13.34 8.68 3.54
CA TYR A 252 11.96 8.30 3.30
C TYR A 252 11.70 6.82 3.62
N GLY A 253 10.44 6.50 3.96
CA GLY A 253 10.01 5.12 4.23
C GLY A 253 10.64 4.55 5.49
N SER A 254 10.47 5.24 6.63
CA SER A 254 11.03 4.79 7.91
C SER A 254 10.17 3.73 8.58
N SER A 255 10.80 2.74 9.24
CA SER A 255 10.13 1.79 10.14
C SER A 255 11.02 1.40 11.33
N LEU A 256 10.42 1.11 12.49
CA LEU A 256 11.17 0.59 13.64
C LEU A 256 11.58 -0.88 13.43
N LEU A 257 12.78 -1.23 13.89
CA LEU A 257 13.27 -2.60 13.86
C LEU A 257 13.01 -3.29 15.20
N SER A 258 12.21 -4.36 15.18
CA SER A 258 11.91 -5.21 16.33
C SER A 258 12.79 -6.47 16.42
N SER A 259 13.49 -6.81 15.34
CA SER A 259 14.37 -7.98 15.21
C SER A 259 15.86 -7.61 15.29
N SER A 260 16.73 -8.61 15.26
CA SER A 260 18.19 -8.41 15.23
C SER A 260 18.61 -7.54 14.05
N VAL A 261 19.54 -6.62 14.29
CA VAL A 261 20.10 -5.72 13.28
C VAL A 261 20.74 -6.54 12.15
N PRO A 262 20.26 -6.41 10.89
CA PRO A 262 20.83 -7.13 9.78
C PRO A 262 22.27 -6.67 9.48
N PRO A 263 23.16 -7.57 9.03
CA PRO A 263 24.51 -7.19 8.62
C PRO A 263 24.44 -6.25 7.41
N GLY A 264 25.36 -5.29 7.35
CA GLY A 264 25.43 -4.30 6.28
C GLY A 264 26.75 -3.56 6.26
N GLU A 265 26.96 -2.79 5.20
CA GLU A 265 28.14 -1.95 5.02
C GLU A 265 27.98 -0.64 5.81
N PRO A 266 28.98 -0.22 6.60
CA PRO A 266 28.88 0.97 7.44
C PRO A 266 28.87 2.26 6.60
N LEU A 267 27.92 3.15 6.91
CA LEU A 267 27.80 4.48 6.32
C LEU A 267 27.95 5.54 7.42
N GLU A 268 28.99 6.35 7.30
CA GLU A 268 29.24 7.45 8.23
C GLU A 268 28.22 8.58 8.02
N ILE A 269 27.55 8.98 9.09
CA ILE A 269 26.51 10.00 9.06
C ILE A 269 26.86 11.09 10.07
N LYS A 270 26.95 12.34 9.59
CA LYS A 270 27.37 13.47 10.41
C LYS A 270 26.42 13.68 11.60
N GLY A 271 26.97 13.57 12.80
CA GLY A 271 26.26 13.76 14.07
C GLY A 271 25.65 12.49 14.66
N ALA A 272 25.61 11.37 13.92
CA ALA A 272 25.18 10.09 14.48
C ALA A 272 26.28 9.49 15.37
N LYS A 273 25.91 8.92 16.53
CA LYS A 273 26.85 8.28 17.46
C LYS A 273 27.36 6.92 16.96
N LYS A 274 26.61 6.27 16.07
CA LYS A 274 26.98 5.04 15.40
C LYS A 274 26.80 5.23 13.89
N PRO A 275 27.68 4.65 13.05
CA PRO A 275 27.44 4.63 11.62
C PRO A 275 26.13 3.92 11.31
N GLY A 276 25.43 4.38 10.27
CA GLY A 276 24.32 3.63 9.71
C GLY A 276 24.84 2.36 9.03
N LEU A 277 23.96 1.37 8.80
CA LEU A 277 24.33 0.15 8.06
C LEU A 277 23.48 0.07 6.79
N VAL A 278 24.13 0.11 5.63
CA VAL A 278 23.49 -0.16 4.35
C VAL A 278 23.35 -1.66 4.19
N THR A 279 22.10 -2.13 4.19
CA THR A 279 21.76 -3.55 4.09
C THR A 279 20.99 -3.81 2.80
N LYS A 280 20.82 -5.08 2.43
CA LYS A 280 19.96 -5.47 1.29
C LYS A 280 18.53 -4.94 1.37
N ASN A 281 18.05 -4.61 2.57
CA ASN A 281 16.68 -4.15 2.81
C ASN A 281 16.57 -2.62 2.93
N GLY A 282 17.68 -1.90 3.09
CA GLY A 282 17.69 -0.45 3.31
C GLY A 282 18.78 -0.01 4.27
N LEU A 283 18.75 1.27 4.66
CA LEU A 283 19.69 1.88 5.59
C LEU A 283 19.17 1.74 7.03
N VAL A 284 19.89 1.00 7.85
CA VAL A 284 19.63 0.92 9.30
C VAL A 284 20.28 2.10 9.99
N LEU A 285 19.53 2.78 10.86
CA LEU A 285 19.98 3.89 11.68
C LEU A 285 19.77 3.55 13.16
N PHE A 286 20.56 4.17 14.03
CA PHE A 286 20.54 3.91 15.47
C PHE A 286 20.14 5.15 16.27
N GLY A 287 19.25 4.96 17.23
CA GLY A 287 18.99 5.95 18.27
C GLY A 287 20.08 5.95 19.35
N ASN A 288 20.07 6.99 20.19
CA ASN A 288 20.94 7.07 21.36
C ASN A 288 20.58 6.06 22.47
N ASP A 289 19.41 5.42 22.37
CA ASP A 289 18.91 4.35 23.23
C ASP A 289 19.37 2.96 22.77
N GLY A 290 20.18 2.88 21.71
CA GLY A 290 20.72 1.63 21.16
C GLY A 290 19.72 0.82 20.32
N LYS A 291 18.48 1.27 20.21
CA LYS A 291 17.48 0.70 19.29
C LYS A 291 17.75 1.16 17.85
N ALA A 292 17.14 0.47 16.90
CA ALA A 292 17.35 0.72 15.49
C ALA A 292 16.04 1.01 14.74
N LEU A 293 16.16 1.75 13.65
CA LEU A 293 15.12 1.97 12.65
C LEU A 293 15.71 1.71 11.26
N MET A 294 14.84 1.46 10.28
CA MET A 294 15.21 1.30 8.88
C MET A 294 14.66 2.46 8.06
N VAL A 295 15.42 2.89 7.06
CA VAL A 295 15.02 3.84 6.02
C VAL A 295 15.13 3.12 4.67
N ARG A 296 14.07 3.20 3.87
CA ARG A 296 13.99 2.48 2.59
C ARG A 296 14.56 3.28 1.41
N ASN A 297 14.38 4.60 1.43
CA ASN A 297 14.70 5.45 0.29
C ASN A 297 15.49 6.69 0.71
N LEU A 298 16.44 7.10 -0.13
CA LEU A 298 17.30 8.27 0.05
C LEU A 298 17.12 9.21 -1.14
N GLN A 299 17.05 10.51 -0.89
CA GLN A 299 17.06 11.52 -1.95
C GLN A 299 18.20 12.52 -1.74
N PHE A 300 18.99 12.75 -2.79
CA PHE A 300 20.12 13.67 -2.78
C PHE A 300 19.71 15.08 -3.20
N GLU A 301 20.61 16.04 -2.97
CA GLU A 301 20.40 17.47 -3.26
C GLU A 301 20.09 17.77 -4.73
N ASP A 302 20.60 16.95 -5.65
CA ASP A 302 20.32 17.05 -7.08
C ASP A 302 18.90 16.57 -7.45
N GLY A 303 18.14 16.02 -6.50
CA GLY A 303 16.80 15.48 -6.66
C GLY A 303 16.75 13.97 -6.89
N LYS A 304 17.91 13.32 -7.13
CA LYS A 304 17.99 11.87 -7.39
C LYS A 304 17.52 11.10 -6.16
N MET A 305 16.57 10.19 -6.34
CA MET A 305 16.12 9.27 -5.32
C MET A 305 16.63 7.85 -5.62
N ILE A 306 17.13 7.14 -4.60
CA ILE A 306 17.59 5.76 -4.72
C ILE A 306 17.01 4.91 -3.58
N PRO A 307 16.86 3.58 -3.79
CA PRO A 307 16.75 2.65 -2.69
C PRO A 307 17.98 2.77 -1.78
N ALA A 308 17.76 2.87 -0.48
CA ALA A 308 18.83 3.02 0.50
C ALA A 308 19.79 1.84 0.50
N SER A 309 19.33 0.65 0.09
CA SER A 309 20.15 -0.56 -0.09
C SER A 309 21.19 -0.46 -1.20
N GLN A 310 21.00 0.47 -2.14
CA GLN A 310 21.88 0.67 -3.30
C GLN A 310 22.85 1.84 -3.12
N TYR A 311 23.01 2.36 -1.90
CA TYR A 311 23.85 3.54 -1.65
C TYR A 311 25.30 3.39 -2.16
N PHE A 312 25.90 2.21 -1.99
CA PHE A 312 27.27 1.92 -2.44
C PHE A 312 27.35 1.34 -3.86
N SER A 313 26.21 1.00 -4.46
CA SER A 313 26.15 0.55 -5.85
C SER A 313 26.30 1.78 -6.74
N GLY A 314 27.52 2.06 -7.20
CA GLY A 314 27.80 3.12 -8.16
C GLY A 314 26.77 3.07 -9.30
N GLY A 315 26.12 4.20 -9.57
CA GLY A 315 24.98 4.30 -10.48
C GLY A 315 25.31 4.10 -11.96
N GLU A 316 25.98 3.01 -12.32
CA GLU A 316 26.10 2.53 -13.68
C GLU A 316 24.88 1.64 -14.00
N THR A 317 23.74 2.29 -14.23
CA THR A 317 22.73 1.69 -15.10
C THR A 317 23.23 1.82 -16.53
N SER A 318 23.73 0.71 -17.10
CA SER A 318 24.03 0.58 -18.53
C SER A 318 22.89 1.17 -19.38
N VAL A 319 23.21 2.17 -20.20
CA VAL A 319 22.24 2.78 -21.11
C VAL A 319 21.86 1.73 -22.15
N VAL A 320 20.58 1.40 -22.21
CA VAL A 320 20.04 0.40 -23.13
C VAL A 320 19.64 1.10 -24.43
N GLU A 321 20.07 0.57 -25.58
CA GLU A 321 19.64 1.05 -26.90
C GLU A 321 18.17 0.68 -27.16
N LEU A 322 17.39 1.66 -27.63
CA LEU A 322 15.94 1.53 -27.86
C LEU A 322 15.65 0.86 -29.21
N THR A 323 14.70 -0.08 -29.23
CA THR A 323 14.15 -0.62 -30.49
C THR A 323 13.24 0.40 -31.20
N PRO A 324 12.94 0.22 -32.50
CA PRO A 324 12.00 1.09 -33.22
C PRO A 324 10.61 1.19 -32.57
N GLU A 325 10.12 0.12 -31.95
CA GLU A 325 8.87 0.09 -31.19
C GLU A 325 8.98 0.88 -29.88
N GLU A 326 10.09 0.74 -29.15
CA GLU A 326 10.35 1.45 -27.90
C GLU A 326 10.56 2.95 -28.12
N MET A 327 11.15 3.35 -29.26
CA MET A 327 11.24 4.75 -29.66
C MET A 327 9.85 5.38 -29.84
N LYS A 328 8.86 4.64 -30.38
CA LYS A 328 7.48 5.13 -30.47
C LYS A 328 6.82 5.30 -29.10
N VAL A 329 7.11 4.39 -28.17
CA VAL A 329 6.65 4.49 -26.78
C VAL A 329 7.28 5.71 -26.10
N ALA A 330 8.59 5.92 -26.28
CA ALA A 330 9.30 7.07 -25.74
C ALA A 330 8.73 8.40 -26.27
N GLU A 331 8.44 8.50 -27.58
CA GLU A 331 7.80 9.70 -28.15
C GLU A 331 6.37 9.91 -27.63
N THR A 332 5.62 8.84 -27.41
CA THR A 332 4.29 8.93 -26.77
C THR A 332 4.39 9.47 -25.34
N ILE A 333 5.36 8.98 -24.56
CA ILE A 333 5.61 9.44 -23.19
C ILE A 333 6.12 10.88 -23.18
N LYS A 334 6.95 11.25 -24.16
CA LYS A 334 7.41 12.64 -24.35
C LYS A 334 6.24 13.60 -24.56
N ALA A 335 5.25 13.20 -25.36
CA ALA A 335 4.03 13.99 -25.57
C ALA A 335 3.17 14.09 -24.29
N ILE A 336 3.10 13.02 -23.48
CA ILE A 336 2.42 13.05 -22.18
C ILE A 336 3.14 14.02 -21.23
N TRP A 337 4.48 13.95 -21.15
CA TRP A 337 5.29 14.88 -20.36
C TRP A 337 5.08 16.33 -20.81
N ALA A 338 5.09 16.61 -22.10
CA ALA A 338 4.81 17.95 -22.63
C ALA A 338 3.39 18.45 -22.28
N GLY A 339 2.39 17.55 -22.30
CA GLY A 339 1.01 17.86 -21.91
C GLY A 339 0.80 18.09 -20.41
N ILE A 340 1.76 17.67 -19.58
CA ILE A 340 1.76 17.86 -18.12
C ILE A 340 2.64 19.05 -17.72
N LEU A 341 3.80 19.18 -18.37
CA LEU A 341 4.79 20.23 -18.18
C LEU A 341 4.57 21.33 -19.23
N SER A 342 3.37 21.93 -19.22
CA SER A 342 2.94 22.92 -20.21
C SER A 342 3.78 24.20 -20.27
N ASN A 343 4.64 24.41 -19.28
CA ASN A 343 5.62 25.49 -19.18
C ASN A 343 6.95 25.18 -19.89
N ILE A 344 7.17 23.95 -20.35
CA ILE A 344 8.38 23.54 -21.06
C ILE A 344 8.08 23.38 -22.56
N PRO A 345 8.72 24.15 -23.45
CA PRO A 345 8.42 24.12 -24.88
C PRO A 345 8.88 22.83 -25.57
N VAL A 346 9.96 22.19 -25.09
CA VAL A 346 10.50 20.94 -25.62
C VAL A 346 11.01 20.06 -24.47
N ILE A 347 10.57 18.81 -24.43
CA ILE A 347 11.08 17.81 -23.47
C ILE A 347 12.35 17.18 -24.03
N GLU A 348 13.47 17.49 -23.40
CA GLU A 348 14.79 16.91 -23.67
C GLU A 348 15.11 15.76 -22.71
N ASP A 349 16.09 14.91 -23.07
CA ASP A 349 16.59 13.80 -22.23
C ASP A 349 16.98 14.21 -20.79
N SER A 350 17.50 15.43 -20.64
CA SER A 350 17.92 16.02 -19.37
C SER A 350 16.78 16.62 -18.55
N THR A 351 15.58 16.72 -19.13
CA THR A 351 14.41 17.37 -18.51
C THR A 351 14.00 16.58 -17.27
N ASP A 352 13.97 17.25 -16.11
CA ASP A 352 13.56 16.66 -14.85
C ASP A 352 12.09 16.97 -14.57
N PHE A 353 11.27 15.93 -14.39
CA PHE A 353 9.83 16.03 -14.24
C PHE A 353 9.40 16.98 -13.12
N PHE A 354 10.08 16.92 -11.97
CA PHE A 354 9.70 17.69 -10.79
C PHE A 354 10.29 19.10 -10.82
N LYS A 355 11.56 19.26 -11.25
CA LYS A 355 12.17 20.60 -11.41
C LYS A 355 11.49 21.42 -12.50
N SER A 356 10.92 20.76 -13.51
CA SER A 356 10.12 21.39 -14.55
C SER A 356 8.68 21.68 -14.12
N GLY A 357 8.32 21.45 -12.85
CA GLY A 357 7.04 21.85 -12.27
C GLY A 357 5.99 20.74 -12.15
N GLY A 358 6.34 19.47 -12.40
CA GLY A 358 5.48 18.33 -12.13
C GLY A 358 5.25 18.12 -10.63
N ARG A 359 4.02 17.78 -10.24
CA ARG A 359 3.60 17.57 -8.84
C ARG A 359 3.08 16.14 -8.63
N SER A 360 2.80 15.75 -7.38
CA SER A 360 2.31 14.40 -7.07
C SER A 360 1.00 14.03 -7.79
N MET A 361 0.11 14.99 -8.06
CA MET A 361 -1.08 14.74 -8.89
C MET A 361 -0.74 14.49 -10.36
N ASP A 362 0.28 15.19 -10.86
CA ASP A 362 0.78 15.00 -12.22
C ASP A 362 1.43 13.63 -12.38
N VAL A 363 2.02 13.08 -11.32
CA VAL A 363 2.51 11.68 -11.29
C VAL A 363 1.35 10.70 -11.47
N ALA A 364 0.24 10.88 -10.75
CA ALA A 364 -0.94 10.02 -10.90
C ALA A 364 -1.53 10.12 -12.32
N ARG A 365 -1.63 11.35 -12.87
CA ARG A 365 -2.05 11.59 -14.25
C ARG A 365 -1.09 10.93 -15.26
N LEU A 366 0.22 11.11 -15.08
CA LEU A 366 1.25 10.53 -15.93
C LEU A 366 1.11 9.00 -15.98
N ILE A 367 0.96 8.36 -14.83
CA ILE A 367 0.81 6.91 -14.72
C ILE A 367 -0.45 6.42 -15.45
N GLU A 368 -1.57 7.09 -15.24
CA GLU A 368 -2.84 6.69 -15.87
C GLU A 368 -2.82 6.93 -17.38
N GLU A 369 -2.26 8.06 -17.85
CA GLU A 369 -2.12 8.32 -19.28
C GLU A 369 -1.16 7.33 -19.96
N ILE A 370 -0.04 6.98 -19.32
CA ILE A 370 0.88 5.95 -19.82
C ILE A 370 0.17 4.59 -19.87
N ARG A 371 -0.58 4.22 -18.82
CA ARG A 371 -1.35 2.98 -18.82
C ARG A 371 -2.32 2.92 -20.00
N GLN A 372 -3.02 4.01 -20.29
CA GLN A 372 -3.99 4.06 -21.39
C GLN A 372 -3.34 4.06 -22.78
N LYS A 373 -2.23 4.78 -22.95
CA LYS A 373 -1.62 5.05 -24.27
C LYS A 373 -0.45 4.14 -24.62
N CYS A 374 0.15 3.47 -23.64
CA CYS A 374 1.33 2.62 -23.80
C CYS A 374 1.01 1.16 -23.44
N GLY A 375 -0.03 0.59 -24.04
CA GLY A 375 -0.29 -0.85 -24.00
C GLY A 375 -0.68 -1.43 -22.63
N GLY A 376 -1.25 -0.63 -21.72
CA GLY A 376 -1.63 -1.12 -20.40
C GLY A 376 -0.49 -1.17 -19.38
N LEU A 377 0.67 -0.56 -19.67
CA LEU A 377 1.84 -0.54 -18.79
C LEU A 377 1.47 -0.05 -17.38
N GLN A 378 1.68 -0.90 -16.37
CA GLN A 378 1.40 -0.55 -14.97
C GLN A 378 2.64 0.06 -14.31
N LEU A 379 2.53 1.33 -13.96
CA LEU A 379 3.55 2.07 -13.20
C LEU A 379 3.02 2.37 -11.80
N GLN A 380 3.93 2.35 -10.83
CA GLN A 380 3.70 2.85 -9.48
C GLN A 380 4.21 4.28 -9.37
N SER A 381 3.72 5.05 -8.39
CA SER A 381 4.22 6.41 -8.17
C SER A 381 5.74 6.44 -7.93
N GLU A 382 6.26 5.42 -7.23
CA GLU A 382 7.69 5.25 -6.96
C GLU A 382 8.53 5.16 -8.25
N ASP A 383 7.99 4.59 -9.34
CA ASP A 383 8.71 4.48 -10.61
C ASP A 383 9.08 5.85 -11.19
N VAL A 384 8.22 6.84 -11.02
CA VAL A 384 8.43 8.23 -11.48
C VAL A 384 9.38 8.97 -10.55
N TYR A 385 9.32 8.71 -9.24
CA TYR A 385 10.21 9.34 -8.26
C TYR A 385 11.65 8.82 -8.34
N LEU A 386 11.85 7.55 -8.72
CA LEU A 386 13.18 6.94 -8.88
C LEU A 386 13.87 7.34 -10.20
N ALA A 387 13.11 7.81 -11.19
CA ALA A 387 13.63 8.19 -12.50
C ALA A 387 13.06 9.55 -12.93
N THR A 388 13.55 10.61 -12.30
CA THR A 388 12.99 11.97 -12.44
C THR A 388 13.34 12.63 -13.77
N LYS A 389 14.46 12.26 -14.41
CA LYS A 389 14.86 12.77 -15.73
C LYS A 389 14.22 11.95 -16.85
N PHE A 390 13.85 12.60 -17.94
CA PHE A 390 13.17 11.96 -19.06
C PHE A 390 13.95 10.75 -19.59
N LYS A 391 15.27 10.88 -19.79
CA LYS A 391 16.11 9.77 -20.25
C LYS A 391 16.09 8.58 -19.28
N ASP A 392 16.28 8.84 -17.99
CA ASP A 392 16.29 7.81 -16.96
C ASP A 392 14.91 7.13 -16.84
N PHE A 393 13.84 7.92 -17.00
CA PHE A 393 12.45 7.44 -16.99
C PHE A 393 12.16 6.52 -18.18
N ILE A 394 12.59 6.89 -19.38
CA ILE A 394 12.49 6.03 -20.56
C ILE A 394 13.31 4.76 -20.38
N GLN A 395 14.54 4.85 -19.87
CA GLN A 395 15.36 3.68 -19.58
C GLN A 395 14.68 2.73 -18.59
N LYS A 396 14.09 3.27 -17.51
CA LYS A 396 13.32 2.47 -16.54
C LYS A 396 12.08 1.83 -17.17
N ILE A 397 11.33 2.57 -17.97
CA ILE A 397 10.14 2.06 -18.68
C ILE A 397 10.52 0.96 -19.67
N VAL A 398 11.59 1.15 -20.41
CA VAL A 398 12.08 0.17 -21.41
C VAL A 398 12.53 -1.10 -20.72
N ARG A 399 13.28 -0.98 -19.62
CA ARG A 399 13.62 -2.12 -18.76
C ARG A 399 12.36 -2.83 -18.27
N LYS A 400 11.34 -2.08 -17.84
CA LYS A 400 10.05 -2.65 -17.40
C LYS A 400 9.27 -3.32 -18.54
N LEU A 401 9.29 -2.76 -19.74
CA LEU A 401 8.70 -3.34 -20.96
C LEU A 401 9.42 -4.62 -21.41
N ARG A 402 10.74 -4.67 -21.23
CA ARG A 402 11.59 -5.84 -21.46
C ARG A 402 11.51 -6.87 -20.34
N GLY A 403 10.82 -6.55 -19.23
CA GLY A 403 10.67 -7.43 -18.07
C GLY A 403 11.84 -7.41 -17.08
N GLU A 404 12.79 -6.48 -17.21
CA GLU A 404 14.00 -6.35 -16.38
C GLU A 404 13.74 -5.69 -15.01
N ASP A 405 12.57 -5.05 -14.79
CA ASP A 405 12.13 -4.45 -13.51
C ASP A 405 11.19 -5.42 -12.73
N GLN A 406 11.20 -6.72 -13.05
CA GLN A 406 10.49 -7.72 -12.23
C GLN A 406 11.06 -7.70 -10.81
N GLU A 407 10.16 -7.68 -9.82
CA GLU A 407 10.48 -8.03 -8.43
C GLU A 407 11.48 -9.18 -8.43
N ALA A 408 12.56 -9.06 -7.62
CA ALA A 408 13.66 -10.01 -7.49
C ALA A 408 13.31 -11.35 -8.15
N GLU A 409 13.86 -11.57 -9.36
CA GLU A 409 13.59 -12.73 -10.20
C GLU A 409 13.38 -13.93 -9.30
N LEU A 410 12.23 -14.59 -9.43
CA LEU A 410 11.93 -15.77 -8.63
C LEU A 410 13.03 -16.79 -8.94
N VAL A 411 14.06 -16.83 -8.10
CA VAL A 411 15.18 -17.73 -8.26
C VAL A 411 14.63 -19.11 -7.93
N VAL A 412 14.54 -19.94 -8.96
CA VAL A 412 14.10 -21.32 -8.84
C VAL A 412 15.16 -22.20 -9.43
N ASP A 413 15.67 -23.12 -8.63
CA ASP A 413 16.47 -24.21 -9.16
C ASP A 413 15.55 -25.29 -9.73
N TYR A 414 15.75 -25.60 -11.01
CA TYR A 414 14.97 -26.61 -11.72
C TYR A 414 15.78 -27.88 -11.96
N VAL A 415 15.07 -29.00 -11.99
CA VAL A 415 15.48 -30.13 -12.81
C VAL A 415 14.67 -30.13 -14.10
N SER A 416 15.37 -30.02 -15.22
CA SER A 416 14.78 -30.08 -16.55
C SER A 416 14.88 -31.50 -17.12
N LYS A 417 13.79 -31.99 -17.72
CA LYS A 417 13.78 -33.25 -18.48
C LYS A 417 13.04 -33.09 -19.80
N GLU A 418 13.57 -33.72 -20.84
CA GLU A 418 12.88 -33.87 -22.12
C GLU A 418 11.91 -35.06 -22.05
N VAL A 419 10.62 -34.78 -21.91
CA VAL A 419 9.56 -35.79 -21.80
C VAL A 419 8.34 -35.30 -22.57
N ASN A 420 7.65 -36.19 -23.27
CA ASN A 420 6.43 -35.85 -24.00
C ASN A 420 6.65 -34.71 -25.02
N GLU A 421 7.79 -34.75 -25.73
CA GLU A 421 8.20 -33.75 -26.73
C GLU A 421 8.29 -32.31 -26.17
N MET A 422 8.46 -32.16 -24.86
CA MET A 422 8.66 -30.87 -24.20
C MET A 422 9.75 -30.91 -23.13
N THR A 423 10.40 -29.77 -22.92
CA THR A 423 11.27 -29.53 -21.78
C THR A 423 10.41 -29.23 -20.55
N VAL A 424 10.37 -30.15 -19.60
CA VAL A 424 9.62 -30.00 -18.35
C VAL A 424 10.53 -29.49 -17.26
N ASN A 425 10.19 -28.37 -16.62
CA ASN A 425 10.97 -27.75 -15.57
C ASN A 425 10.32 -27.98 -14.20
N MET A 426 11.00 -28.76 -13.36
CA MET A 426 10.49 -29.19 -12.05
C MET A 426 11.28 -28.53 -10.91
N PRO A 427 10.69 -27.62 -10.14
CA PRO A 427 11.29 -27.14 -8.91
C PRO A 427 11.41 -28.27 -7.89
N TYR A 428 12.49 -28.27 -7.09
CA TYR A 428 12.77 -29.35 -6.13
C TYR A 428 13.04 -28.86 -4.69
N GLN A 429 13.04 -27.54 -4.48
CA GLN A 429 13.29 -26.89 -3.20
C GLN A 429 12.01 -26.68 -2.38
N CYS A 430 12.15 -26.40 -1.08
CA CYS A 430 11.01 -25.94 -0.27
C CYS A 430 10.57 -24.55 -0.75
N PHE A 431 9.27 -24.30 -0.87
CA PHE A 431 8.76 -22.97 -1.17
C PHE A 431 8.27 -22.31 0.11
N ILE A 432 9.04 -21.34 0.62
CA ILE A 432 8.78 -20.67 1.90
C ILE A 432 8.88 -19.16 1.70
N ASN A 433 7.86 -18.43 2.15
CA ASN A 433 7.83 -16.96 2.11
C ASN A 433 8.11 -16.35 0.71
N GLY A 434 7.58 -16.99 -0.33
CA GLY A 434 7.76 -16.53 -1.72
C GLY A 434 9.11 -16.86 -2.34
N GLN A 435 9.91 -17.74 -1.73
CA GLN A 435 11.23 -18.14 -2.23
C GLN A 435 11.36 -19.67 -2.26
N PHE A 436 12.10 -20.17 -3.25
CA PHE A 436 12.59 -21.54 -3.24
C PHE A 436 13.89 -21.59 -2.46
N ILE A 437 13.92 -22.43 -1.42
CA ILE A 437 15.07 -22.60 -0.53
C ILE A 437 15.33 -24.08 -0.27
N ASP A 438 16.60 -24.45 -0.15
CA ASP A 438 16.98 -25.77 0.33
C ASP A 438 16.49 -25.97 1.78
N ALA A 439 16.32 -27.24 2.17
CA ALA A 439 16.07 -27.58 3.57
C ALA A 439 17.18 -27.03 4.48
N ASP A 440 16.83 -26.54 5.68
CA ASP A 440 17.77 -25.90 6.60
C ASP A 440 18.97 -26.78 6.97
N ASP A 441 18.77 -28.10 7.06
CA ASP A 441 19.82 -29.08 7.32
C ASP A 441 20.48 -29.66 6.05
N GLY A 442 20.14 -29.12 4.88
CA GLY A 442 20.66 -29.52 3.57
C GLY A 442 20.22 -30.92 3.10
N LYS A 443 19.31 -31.59 3.82
CA LYS A 443 18.89 -32.96 3.44
C LYS A 443 18.02 -32.94 2.20
N THR A 444 18.24 -33.97 1.38
CA THR A 444 17.45 -34.25 0.18
C THR A 444 17.07 -35.73 0.13
N TYR A 445 16.09 -36.07 -0.70
CA TYR A 445 15.69 -37.44 -0.97
C TYR A 445 15.36 -37.63 -2.45
N ASP A 446 15.52 -38.85 -2.95
CA ASP A 446 15.22 -39.18 -4.34
C ASP A 446 13.71 -39.36 -4.53
N THR A 447 13.11 -38.63 -5.48
CA THR A 447 11.80 -39.01 -6.04
C THR A 447 12.01 -40.00 -7.19
N ILE A 448 11.15 -41.01 -7.27
CA ILE A 448 11.33 -42.18 -8.15
C ILE A 448 10.19 -42.23 -9.14
N ASN A 449 10.51 -42.41 -10.41
CA ASN A 449 9.53 -42.65 -11.46
C ASN A 449 8.93 -44.05 -11.24
N PRO A 450 7.62 -44.16 -10.93
CA PRO A 450 7.00 -45.45 -10.65
C PRO A 450 6.87 -46.34 -11.89
N THR A 451 7.06 -45.79 -13.10
CA THR A 451 6.94 -46.55 -14.36
C THR A 451 8.15 -47.46 -14.60
N ASP A 452 9.36 -47.00 -14.28
CA ASP A 452 10.61 -47.68 -14.60
C ASP A 452 11.58 -47.82 -13.41
N GLY A 453 11.25 -47.23 -12.26
CA GLY A 453 12.07 -47.26 -11.05
C GLY A 453 13.28 -46.32 -11.08
N SER A 454 13.43 -45.49 -12.11
CA SER A 454 14.53 -44.54 -12.22
C SER A 454 14.33 -43.33 -11.31
N THR A 455 15.42 -42.70 -10.86
CA THR A 455 15.33 -41.45 -10.10
C THR A 455 14.93 -40.29 -11.02
N ILE A 456 13.88 -39.55 -10.62
CA ILE A 456 13.47 -38.33 -11.32
C ILE A 456 14.44 -37.20 -10.97
N CYS A 457 14.53 -36.85 -9.68
CA CYS A 457 15.43 -35.84 -9.13
C CYS A 457 15.57 -35.97 -7.60
N LYS A 458 16.46 -35.17 -7.02
CA LYS A 458 16.59 -34.98 -5.57
C LYS A 458 15.74 -33.80 -5.12
N VAL A 459 14.86 -34.04 -4.15
CA VAL A 459 13.96 -33.03 -3.58
C VAL A 459 14.39 -32.70 -2.16
N SER A 460 14.26 -31.43 -1.77
CA SER A 460 14.52 -30.98 -0.40
C SER A 460 13.69 -31.76 0.61
N TYR A 461 14.32 -32.14 1.72
CA TYR A 461 13.68 -32.89 2.80
C TYR A 461 13.48 -31.97 4.01
N ALA A 462 12.32 -31.32 4.09
CA ALA A 462 12.03 -30.32 5.11
C ALA A 462 12.27 -30.83 6.54
N SER A 463 13.07 -30.07 7.29
CA SER A 463 13.32 -30.26 8.71
C SER A 463 12.20 -29.67 9.56
N LEU A 464 12.28 -29.85 10.89
CA LEU A 464 11.38 -29.18 11.83
C LEU A 464 11.50 -27.66 11.75
N VAL A 465 12.71 -27.14 11.52
CA VAL A 465 12.99 -25.71 11.41
C VAL A 465 12.31 -25.13 10.16
N ASP A 466 12.31 -25.87 9.06
CA ASP A 466 11.65 -25.45 7.81
C ASP A 466 10.13 -25.36 7.97
N VAL A 467 9.53 -26.33 8.70
CA VAL A 467 8.09 -26.29 9.03
C VAL A 467 7.78 -25.03 9.84
N ASP A 468 8.61 -24.72 10.84
CA ASP A 468 8.38 -23.58 11.74
C ASP A 468 8.56 -22.25 11.00
N LYS A 469 9.56 -22.15 10.10
CA LYS A 469 9.72 -21.00 9.19
C LYS A 469 8.51 -20.84 8.27
N ALA A 470 8.00 -21.92 7.69
CA ALA A 470 6.83 -21.88 6.82
C ALA A 470 5.57 -21.42 7.55
N VAL A 471 5.35 -21.93 8.77
CA VAL A 471 4.21 -21.52 9.61
C VAL A 471 4.36 -20.08 10.09
N ALA A 472 5.56 -19.64 10.48
CA ALA A 472 5.82 -18.25 10.86
C ALA A 472 5.56 -17.28 9.69
N ALA A 473 6.02 -17.63 8.48
CA ALA A 473 5.73 -16.84 7.28
C ALA A 473 4.23 -16.78 6.97
N ALA A 474 3.52 -17.91 7.07
CA ALA A 474 2.08 -17.96 6.88
C ALA A 474 1.32 -17.14 7.93
N LYS A 475 1.79 -17.12 9.18
CA LYS A 475 1.21 -16.33 10.26
C LYS A 475 1.44 -14.84 10.02
N ASP A 476 2.66 -14.45 9.70
CA ASP A 476 2.99 -13.04 9.43
C ASP A 476 2.19 -12.50 8.23
N ALA A 477 2.11 -13.27 7.14
CA ALA A 477 1.30 -12.92 5.97
C ALA A 477 -0.20 -12.75 6.30
N PHE A 478 -0.71 -13.49 7.29
CA PHE A 478 -2.09 -13.39 7.75
C PHE A 478 -2.33 -12.22 8.71
N GLU A 479 -1.48 -12.05 9.74
CA GLU A 479 -1.69 -11.09 10.82
C GLU A 479 -1.19 -9.67 10.47
N ASN A 480 -0.01 -9.58 9.85
CA ASN A 480 0.70 -8.33 9.58
C ASN A 480 0.77 -7.99 8.08
N GLY A 481 0.71 -9.02 7.23
CA GLY A 481 0.80 -8.89 5.79
C GLY A 481 -0.47 -8.36 5.13
N GLU A 482 -0.35 -8.09 3.83
CA GLU A 482 -1.46 -7.57 3.04
C GLU A 482 -2.59 -8.58 2.87
N TRP A 483 -2.33 -9.89 2.91
CA TRP A 483 -3.33 -10.92 2.59
C TRP A 483 -4.51 -10.95 3.56
N GLY A 484 -4.27 -10.90 4.87
CA GLY A 484 -5.34 -10.89 5.87
C GLY A 484 -6.21 -9.63 5.83
N ARG A 485 -5.66 -8.52 5.31
CA ARG A 485 -6.35 -7.23 5.14
C ARG A 485 -6.84 -6.99 3.71
N MET A 486 -6.49 -7.88 2.79
CA MET A 486 -6.79 -7.76 1.36
C MET A 486 -8.30 -7.85 1.14
N ASN A 487 -8.82 -6.95 0.31
CA ASN A 487 -10.23 -7.00 -0.05
C ASN A 487 -10.54 -8.33 -0.77
N ALA A 488 -11.78 -8.81 -0.63
CA ALA A 488 -12.21 -10.07 -1.22
C ALA A 488 -12.11 -10.14 -2.75
N ARG A 489 -12.27 -9.01 -3.44
CA ARG A 489 -12.20 -8.90 -4.91
C ARG A 489 -10.78 -9.07 -5.43
N GLU A 490 -9.79 -8.40 -4.83
CA GLU A 490 -8.38 -8.54 -5.21
C GLU A 490 -7.90 -9.97 -4.93
N ARG A 491 -8.34 -10.56 -3.83
CA ARG A 491 -8.08 -11.97 -3.54
C ARG A 491 -8.64 -12.89 -4.63
N GLY A 492 -9.88 -12.65 -5.06
CA GLY A 492 -10.48 -13.35 -6.20
C GLY A 492 -9.69 -13.16 -7.49
N ARG A 493 -9.20 -11.95 -7.77
CA ARG A 493 -8.38 -11.65 -8.96
C ARG A 493 -7.09 -12.46 -8.99
N LEU A 494 -6.38 -12.57 -7.87
CA LEU A 494 -5.17 -13.40 -7.77
C LEU A 494 -5.48 -14.88 -8.02
N MET A 495 -6.59 -15.39 -7.47
CA MET A 495 -7.02 -16.77 -7.70
C MET A 495 -7.46 -17.04 -9.15
N TYR A 496 -8.12 -16.09 -9.81
CA TYR A 496 -8.43 -16.20 -11.24
C TYR A 496 -7.14 -16.27 -12.07
N ARG A 497 -6.17 -15.38 -11.80
CA ARG A 497 -4.88 -15.40 -12.49
C ARG A 497 -4.12 -16.70 -12.28
N LEU A 498 -4.18 -17.28 -11.08
CA LEU A 498 -3.60 -18.60 -10.83
C LEU A 498 -4.30 -19.70 -11.63
N ALA A 499 -5.63 -19.67 -11.74
CA ALA A 499 -6.36 -20.62 -12.56
C ALA A 499 -5.96 -20.51 -14.05
N ASP A 500 -5.77 -19.30 -14.55
CA ASP A 500 -5.32 -19.05 -15.94
C ASP A 500 -3.90 -19.59 -16.14
N LEU A 501 -2.97 -19.32 -15.22
CA LEU A 501 -1.61 -19.88 -15.28
C LEU A 501 -1.59 -21.41 -15.20
N LEU A 502 -2.47 -22.03 -14.40
CA LEU A 502 -2.60 -23.49 -14.35
C LEU A 502 -3.13 -24.06 -15.68
N GLU A 503 -4.06 -23.35 -16.34
CA GLU A 503 -4.61 -23.74 -17.64
C GLU A 503 -3.57 -23.59 -18.76
N GLU A 504 -2.80 -22.50 -18.75
CA GLU A 504 -1.69 -22.25 -19.69
C GLU A 504 -0.60 -23.33 -19.57
N ASN A 505 -0.31 -23.81 -18.36
CA ASN A 505 0.74 -24.80 -18.08
C ASN A 505 0.19 -26.24 -17.92
N GLN A 506 -1.04 -26.51 -18.41
CA GLN A 506 -1.73 -27.76 -18.12
C GLN A 506 -1.02 -29.01 -18.66
N GLU A 507 -0.38 -28.91 -19.82
CA GLU A 507 0.36 -30.02 -20.44
C GLU A 507 1.66 -30.32 -19.68
N GLU A 508 2.38 -29.28 -19.26
CA GLU A 508 3.58 -29.42 -18.41
C GLU A 508 3.19 -30.07 -17.07
N LEU A 509 2.14 -29.55 -16.41
CA LEU A 509 1.64 -30.10 -15.15
C LEU A 509 1.19 -31.57 -15.29
N ALA A 510 0.49 -31.91 -16.37
CA ALA A 510 0.07 -33.28 -16.64
C ALA A 510 1.26 -34.21 -16.89
N THR A 511 2.30 -33.72 -17.55
CA THR A 511 3.54 -34.46 -17.78
C THR A 511 4.29 -34.71 -16.47
N ILE A 512 4.42 -33.69 -15.60
CA ILE A 512 4.99 -33.84 -14.26
C ILE A 512 4.16 -34.84 -13.45
N GLU A 513 2.83 -34.75 -13.47
CA GLU A 513 1.98 -35.66 -12.70
C GLU A 513 2.09 -37.11 -13.18
N ALA A 514 2.18 -37.33 -14.50
CA ALA A 514 2.39 -38.66 -15.07
C ALA A 514 3.75 -39.24 -14.68
N LEU A 515 4.80 -38.42 -14.70
CA LEU A 515 6.17 -38.83 -14.30
C LEU A 515 6.28 -39.14 -12.81
N ASP A 516 5.75 -38.28 -11.95
CA ASP A 516 5.95 -38.33 -10.51
C ASP A 516 5.00 -39.34 -9.84
N SER A 517 3.74 -39.42 -10.30
CA SER A 517 2.71 -40.31 -9.71
C SER A 517 2.43 -41.59 -10.49
N GLY A 518 2.89 -41.68 -11.75
CA GLY A 518 2.54 -42.80 -12.64
C GLY A 518 1.12 -42.72 -13.22
N ALA A 519 0.46 -41.56 -13.11
CA ALA A 519 -0.86 -41.36 -13.69
C ALA A 519 -0.81 -41.48 -15.22
N VAL A 520 -1.84 -42.11 -15.80
CA VAL A 520 -2.01 -42.13 -17.26
C VAL A 520 -2.16 -40.69 -17.74
N TYR A 521 -1.30 -40.25 -18.66
CA TYR A 521 -1.22 -38.84 -19.09
C TYR A 521 -2.57 -38.24 -19.49
N THR A 522 -3.39 -38.97 -20.26
CA THR A 522 -4.72 -38.49 -20.68
C THR A 522 -5.69 -38.28 -19.51
N LEU A 523 -5.57 -39.10 -18.46
CA LEU A 523 -6.32 -38.94 -17.22
C LEU A 523 -5.78 -37.75 -16.40
N ALA A 524 -4.45 -37.63 -16.29
CA ALA A 524 -3.81 -36.50 -15.62
C ALA A 524 -4.25 -35.17 -16.24
N LEU A 525 -4.09 -35.02 -17.56
CA LEU A 525 -4.44 -33.80 -18.30
C LEU A 525 -5.93 -33.45 -18.16
N LYS A 526 -6.83 -34.38 -18.54
CA LYS A 526 -8.26 -34.06 -18.62
C LYS A 526 -8.93 -33.98 -17.25
N THR A 527 -8.53 -34.84 -16.32
CA THR A 527 -9.22 -34.98 -15.03
C THR A 527 -8.45 -34.28 -13.92
N HIS A 528 -7.20 -34.64 -13.67
CA HIS A 528 -6.48 -34.11 -12.50
C HIS A 528 -6.24 -32.60 -12.66
N ILE A 529 -5.63 -32.20 -13.78
CA ILE A 529 -5.30 -30.80 -14.04
C ILE A 529 -6.56 -30.02 -14.41
N GLY A 530 -7.37 -30.54 -15.35
CA GLY A 530 -8.63 -29.91 -15.75
C GLY A 530 -9.56 -29.59 -14.58
N MET A 531 -9.79 -30.55 -13.66
CA MET A 531 -10.61 -30.27 -12.47
C MET A 531 -9.93 -29.33 -11.47
N SER A 532 -8.60 -29.34 -11.39
CA SER A 532 -7.86 -28.41 -10.53
C SER A 532 -8.06 -26.95 -10.99
N VAL A 533 -7.92 -26.69 -12.29
CA VAL A 533 -8.19 -25.38 -12.91
C VAL A 533 -9.62 -24.92 -12.59
N GLN A 534 -10.60 -25.78 -12.85
CA GLN A 534 -12.01 -25.45 -12.59
C GLN A 534 -12.29 -25.21 -11.11
N THR A 535 -11.63 -25.94 -10.21
CA THR A 535 -11.75 -25.74 -8.77
C THR A 535 -11.27 -24.35 -8.35
N PHE A 536 -10.07 -23.94 -8.78
CA PHE A 536 -9.56 -22.60 -8.47
C PHE A 536 -10.44 -21.50 -9.08
N ARG A 537 -10.86 -21.67 -10.34
CA ARG A 537 -11.75 -20.72 -11.02
C ARG A 537 -13.11 -20.60 -10.32
N TYR A 538 -13.65 -21.70 -9.83
CA TYR A 538 -14.90 -21.72 -9.05
C TYR A 538 -14.74 -20.97 -7.71
N PHE A 539 -13.71 -21.30 -6.92
CA PHE A 539 -13.51 -20.68 -5.60
C PHE A 539 -13.02 -19.22 -5.68
N ALA A 540 -12.36 -18.81 -6.76
CA ALA A 540 -12.05 -17.40 -7.02
C ALA A 540 -13.31 -16.53 -7.02
N GLY A 541 -14.41 -17.05 -7.57
CA GLY A 541 -15.72 -16.39 -7.57
C GLY A 541 -16.42 -16.37 -6.21
N TRP A 542 -15.97 -17.16 -5.23
CA TRP A 542 -16.54 -17.23 -3.88
C TRP A 542 -15.94 -16.23 -2.90
N CYS A 543 -14.78 -15.63 -3.21
CA CYS A 543 -14.05 -14.77 -2.27
C CYS A 543 -14.90 -13.67 -1.63
N ASP A 544 -15.81 -13.06 -2.40
CA ASP A 544 -16.72 -11.98 -1.99
C ASP A 544 -18.15 -12.44 -1.66
N LYS A 545 -18.40 -13.76 -1.67
CA LYS A 545 -19.73 -14.38 -1.45
C LYS A 545 -19.79 -15.25 -0.20
N ILE A 546 -18.84 -15.10 0.71
CA ILE A 546 -18.85 -15.78 2.01
C ILE A 546 -19.85 -15.06 2.93
N GLN A 547 -21.04 -15.62 3.01
CA GLN A 547 -22.17 -15.01 3.73
C GLN A 547 -22.31 -15.56 5.17
N GLY A 548 -22.92 -14.74 6.02
CA GLY A 548 -23.44 -15.14 7.32
C GLY A 548 -24.96 -15.35 7.29
N SER A 549 -25.57 -15.42 8.47
CA SER A 549 -27.02 -15.59 8.63
C SER A 549 -27.56 -14.61 9.64
N THR A 550 -28.74 -14.05 9.38
CA THR A 550 -29.52 -13.32 10.39
C THR A 550 -30.23 -14.32 11.30
N ILE A 551 -30.20 -14.08 12.61
CA ILE A 551 -30.82 -14.97 13.61
C ILE A 551 -32.05 -14.24 14.16
N PRO A 552 -33.26 -14.81 14.02
CA PRO A 552 -34.47 -14.20 14.57
C PRO A 552 -34.43 -14.27 16.10
N ILE A 553 -34.69 -13.14 16.75
CA ILE A 553 -34.78 -13.06 18.21
C ILE A 553 -36.02 -12.29 18.64
N ASN A 554 -36.59 -12.69 19.77
CA ASN A 554 -37.70 -11.97 20.38
C ASN A 554 -37.18 -10.68 21.01
N GLN A 555 -37.78 -9.56 20.64
CA GLN A 555 -37.42 -8.25 21.15
C GLN A 555 -37.94 -8.09 22.59
N ALA A 556 -37.05 -7.74 23.52
CA ALA A 556 -37.43 -7.35 24.87
C ALA A 556 -37.60 -5.83 24.90
N ARG A 557 -38.83 -5.33 24.84
CA ARG A 557 -39.10 -3.88 24.92
C ARG A 557 -38.45 -3.30 26.19
N PRO A 558 -37.78 -2.13 26.11
CA PRO A 558 -37.74 -1.18 24.99
C PRO A 558 -36.63 -1.43 23.94
N ASN A 559 -35.85 -2.51 24.06
CA ASN A 559 -34.69 -2.75 23.21
C ASN A 559 -35.06 -3.42 21.87
N TYR A 560 -34.37 -2.99 20.81
CA TYR A 560 -34.38 -3.63 19.50
C TYR A 560 -32.99 -4.17 19.20
N ASN A 561 -32.85 -5.49 19.26
CA ASN A 561 -31.60 -6.19 19.03
C ASN A 561 -31.61 -6.83 17.63
N LEU A 562 -30.51 -6.67 16.88
CA LEU A 562 -30.26 -7.36 15.61
C LEU A 562 -29.14 -8.37 15.82
N THR A 563 -29.42 -9.64 15.55
CA THR A 563 -28.43 -10.73 15.65
C THR A 563 -28.11 -11.26 14.26
N PHE A 564 -26.82 -11.35 13.93
CA PHE A 564 -26.34 -12.00 12.72
C PHE A 564 -25.01 -12.71 13.00
N THR A 565 -24.66 -13.67 12.15
CA THR A 565 -23.35 -14.31 12.16
C THR A 565 -22.47 -13.71 11.09
N LYS A 566 -21.16 -13.67 11.34
CA LYS A 566 -20.13 -13.33 10.35
C LYS A 566 -19.16 -14.51 10.31
N LYS A 567 -18.75 -14.92 9.11
CA LYS A 567 -17.70 -15.91 8.92
C LYS A 567 -16.38 -15.18 8.78
N GLU A 568 -15.41 -15.55 9.59
CA GLU A 568 -14.06 -14.97 9.56
C GLU A 568 -13.04 -16.05 9.19
N PRO A 569 -11.93 -15.68 8.53
CA PRO A 569 -10.84 -16.61 8.27
C PRO A 569 -10.32 -17.20 9.60
N LEU A 570 -9.87 -18.44 9.55
CA LEU A 570 -9.30 -19.15 10.70
C LEU A 570 -7.86 -18.71 11.00
N GLY A 571 -7.09 -18.32 9.98
CA GLY A 571 -5.67 -18.00 10.07
C GLY A 571 -4.82 -18.98 9.28
N VAL A 572 -3.77 -19.53 9.88
CA VAL A 572 -2.89 -20.50 9.22
C VAL A 572 -3.56 -21.87 9.13
N CYS A 573 -3.68 -22.38 7.90
CA CYS A 573 -4.17 -23.72 7.62
C CYS A 573 -3.04 -24.62 7.10
N ALA A 574 -2.94 -25.83 7.65
CA ALA A 574 -2.05 -26.86 7.14
C ALA A 574 -2.80 -27.87 6.27
N ILE A 575 -2.21 -28.27 5.16
CA ILE A 575 -2.80 -29.25 4.25
C ILE A 575 -1.77 -30.35 3.96
N ILE A 576 -2.15 -31.60 4.24
CA ILE A 576 -1.37 -32.80 3.95
C ILE A 576 -2.13 -33.60 2.89
N ILE A 577 -1.54 -33.75 1.70
CA ILE A 577 -2.17 -34.40 0.53
C ILE A 577 -1.58 -35.81 0.26
N PRO A 578 -2.34 -36.70 -0.41
CA PRO A 578 -1.89 -38.04 -0.74
C PRO A 578 -1.15 -38.07 -2.09
N TRP A 579 -0.68 -39.26 -2.47
CA TRP A 579 0.10 -39.48 -3.70
C TRP A 579 -0.75 -39.74 -4.95
N ASN A 580 -2.01 -40.18 -4.79
CA ASN A 580 -2.77 -40.77 -5.90
C ASN A 580 -3.54 -39.77 -6.77
N TYR A 581 -3.58 -38.49 -6.40
CA TYR A 581 -4.12 -37.37 -7.20
C TYR A 581 -3.52 -36.04 -6.71
N PRO A 582 -2.19 -35.83 -6.82
CA PRO A 582 -1.50 -34.79 -6.06
C PRO A 582 -2.06 -33.38 -6.30
N LEU A 583 -2.13 -32.91 -7.56
CA LEU A 583 -2.59 -31.54 -7.81
C LEU A 583 -4.09 -31.38 -7.56
N MET A 584 -4.90 -32.39 -7.86
CA MET A 584 -6.35 -32.34 -7.62
C MET A 584 -6.68 -32.25 -6.13
N MET A 585 -5.99 -33.05 -5.29
CA MET A 585 -6.15 -33.01 -3.84
C MET A 585 -5.62 -31.72 -3.23
N LEU A 586 -4.56 -31.16 -3.82
CA LEU A 586 -4.09 -29.81 -3.50
C LEU A 586 -5.21 -28.80 -3.77
N ALA A 587 -5.70 -28.73 -5.01
CA ALA A 587 -6.68 -27.73 -5.45
C ALA A 587 -7.97 -27.75 -4.64
N TRP A 588 -8.54 -28.93 -4.38
CA TRP A 588 -9.79 -29.07 -3.60
C TRP A 588 -9.70 -28.50 -2.19
N LYS A 589 -8.52 -28.54 -1.57
CA LYS A 589 -8.34 -28.06 -0.20
C LYS A 589 -7.78 -26.63 -0.17
N SER A 590 -6.83 -26.29 -1.04
CA SER A 590 -6.16 -24.99 -1.05
C SER A 590 -7.04 -23.88 -1.63
N ALA A 591 -7.84 -24.16 -2.67
CA ALA A 591 -8.68 -23.14 -3.29
C ALA A 591 -9.71 -22.57 -2.30
N ALA A 592 -10.42 -23.44 -1.56
CA ALA A 592 -11.37 -23.01 -0.53
C ALA A 592 -10.67 -22.29 0.64
N CYS A 593 -9.49 -22.78 1.03
CA CYS A 593 -8.65 -22.19 2.09
C CYS A 593 -8.29 -20.73 1.75
N LEU A 594 -7.74 -20.51 0.55
CA LEU A 594 -7.32 -19.21 0.05
C LEU A 594 -8.52 -18.29 -0.20
N ALA A 595 -9.61 -18.79 -0.78
CA ALA A 595 -10.81 -17.99 -1.03
C ALA A 595 -11.40 -17.42 0.26
N ALA A 596 -11.35 -18.21 1.34
CA ALA A 596 -11.77 -17.80 2.68
C ALA A 596 -10.81 -16.85 3.40
N GLY A 597 -9.70 -16.45 2.77
CA GLY A 597 -8.74 -15.49 3.34
C GLY A 597 -7.72 -16.09 4.31
N ASN A 598 -7.58 -17.42 4.33
CA ASN A 598 -6.57 -18.10 5.15
C ASN A 598 -5.22 -18.15 4.42
N THR A 599 -4.15 -18.38 5.17
CA THR A 599 -2.83 -18.73 4.62
C THR A 599 -2.61 -20.24 4.67
N LEU A 600 -1.72 -20.73 3.81
CA LEU A 600 -1.55 -22.15 3.54
C LEU A 600 -0.10 -22.59 3.78
N VAL A 601 0.06 -23.65 4.59
CA VAL A 601 1.27 -24.48 4.63
C VAL A 601 0.93 -25.89 4.16
N LEU A 602 1.45 -26.27 2.99
CA LEU A 602 1.13 -27.53 2.35
C LEU A 602 2.32 -28.49 2.41
N LYS A 603 2.03 -29.75 2.73
CA LYS A 603 2.97 -30.86 2.69
C LYS A 603 2.51 -31.89 1.68
N PRO A 604 3.22 -32.06 0.54
CA PRO A 604 2.89 -33.10 -0.43
C PRO A 604 3.25 -34.50 0.09
N ALA A 605 2.73 -35.54 -0.54
CA ALA A 605 3.24 -36.90 -0.32
C ALA A 605 4.71 -36.96 -0.74
N GLN A 606 5.54 -37.71 0.01
CA GLN A 606 6.97 -37.77 -0.28
C GLN A 606 7.25 -38.28 -1.70
N VAL A 607 6.46 -39.24 -2.15
CA VAL A 607 6.61 -39.89 -3.44
C VAL A 607 6.09 -39.05 -4.62
N THR A 608 5.37 -37.96 -4.37
CA THR A 608 4.81 -37.12 -5.46
C THR A 608 4.82 -35.61 -5.14
N PRO A 609 6.00 -34.99 -4.92
CA PRO A 609 6.08 -33.58 -4.52
C PRO A 609 6.05 -32.59 -5.69
N LEU A 610 6.34 -33.01 -6.93
CA LEU A 610 6.80 -32.10 -7.97
C LEU A 610 5.69 -31.20 -8.53
N THR A 611 4.46 -31.72 -8.67
CA THR A 611 3.33 -30.88 -9.12
C THR A 611 2.91 -29.85 -8.08
N ALA A 612 3.07 -30.14 -6.79
CA ALA A 612 2.86 -29.17 -5.73
C ALA A 612 3.91 -28.04 -5.81
N LEU A 613 5.17 -28.37 -6.03
CA LEU A 613 6.24 -27.38 -6.18
C LEU A 613 6.07 -26.52 -7.45
N LYS A 614 5.63 -27.12 -8.56
CA LYS A 614 5.23 -26.37 -9.76
C LYS A 614 4.06 -25.42 -9.47
N PHE A 615 3.07 -25.86 -8.69
CA PHE A 615 1.98 -25.00 -8.25
C PHE A 615 2.46 -23.80 -7.40
N ALA A 616 3.50 -23.97 -6.57
CA ALA A 616 4.11 -22.86 -5.84
C ALA A 616 4.74 -21.82 -6.79
N GLU A 617 5.46 -22.26 -7.81
CA GLU A 617 6.02 -21.39 -8.85
C GLU A 617 4.91 -20.56 -9.53
N LEU A 618 3.82 -21.22 -9.95
CA LEU A 618 2.69 -20.56 -10.60
C LEU A 618 1.92 -19.63 -9.64
N SER A 619 1.85 -19.97 -8.35
CA SER A 619 1.26 -19.10 -7.33
C SER A 619 2.07 -17.83 -7.11
N ALA A 620 3.40 -17.94 -7.11
CA ALA A 620 4.29 -16.78 -7.06
C ALA A 620 4.11 -15.90 -8.31
N LYS A 621 4.10 -16.50 -9.51
CA LYS A 621 3.87 -15.80 -10.79
C LYS A 621 2.48 -15.12 -10.87
N ALA A 622 1.47 -15.69 -10.21
CA ALA A 622 0.15 -15.07 -10.10
C ALA A 622 0.17 -13.79 -9.25
N GLY A 623 1.20 -13.57 -8.43
CA GLY A 623 1.35 -12.39 -7.57
C GLY A 623 0.75 -12.60 -6.17
N PHE A 624 0.70 -13.84 -5.68
CA PHE A 624 0.31 -14.08 -4.29
C PHE A 624 1.34 -13.44 -3.34
N PRO A 625 0.88 -12.74 -2.28
CA PRO A 625 1.79 -12.17 -1.30
C PRO A 625 2.69 -13.23 -0.67
N LYS A 626 3.91 -12.83 -0.32
CA LYS A 626 4.90 -13.70 0.32
C LYS A 626 4.32 -14.31 1.60
N GLY A 627 4.53 -15.61 1.77
CA GLY A 627 4.06 -16.37 2.93
C GLY A 627 2.60 -16.84 2.85
N VAL A 628 1.80 -16.40 1.87
CA VAL A 628 0.41 -16.88 1.74
C VAL A 628 0.33 -18.35 1.36
N VAL A 629 1.22 -18.79 0.46
CA VAL A 629 1.39 -20.17 0.04
C VAL A 629 2.79 -20.61 0.42
N ASN A 630 2.91 -21.70 1.19
CA ASN A 630 4.18 -22.34 1.51
C ASN A 630 4.05 -23.84 1.25
N ILE A 631 5.07 -24.45 0.64
CA ILE A 631 5.08 -25.87 0.29
C ILE A 631 6.37 -26.50 0.78
N ILE A 632 6.23 -27.51 1.63
CA ILE A 632 7.34 -28.16 2.32
C ILE A 632 7.35 -29.67 2.02
N PRO A 633 8.11 -30.13 1.00
CA PRO A 633 8.34 -31.56 0.79
C PRO A 633 9.12 -32.14 1.97
N GLY A 634 8.67 -33.26 2.53
CA GLY A 634 9.28 -33.84 3.72
C GLY A 634 8.53 -35.06 4.23
N SER A 635 9.03 -35.71 5.28
CA SER A 635 8.39 -36.93 5.77
C SER A 635 7.09 -36.70 6.53
N GLY A 636 6.21 -37.70 6.47
CA GLY A 636 5.01 -37.72 7.29
C GLY A 636 5.33 -37.72 8.79
N GLY A 637 6.36 -38.48 9.20
CA GLY A 637 6.74 -38.63 10.61
C GLY A 637 7.44 -37.42 11.23
N ILE A 638 8.03 -36.52 10.41
CA ILE A 638 8.70 -35.31 10.89
C ILE A 638 7.87 -34.08 10.51
N ALA A 639 7.83 -33.71 9.22
CA ALA A 639 7.13 -32.52 8.77
C ALA A 639 5.61 -32.63 8.98
N GLY A 640 5.01 -33.76 8.61
CA GLY A 640 3.58 -34.01 8.81
C GLY A 640 3.17 -34.01 10.29
N GLN A 641 3.98 -34.64 11.13
CA GLN A 641 3.77 -34.68 12.58
C GLN A 641 3.89 -33.28 13.19
N ARG A 642 4.94 -32.51 12.82
CA ARG A 642 5.14 -31.14 13.30
C ARG A 642 3.99 -30.22 12.92
N LEU A 643 3.47 -30.32 11.69
CA LEU A 643 2.27 -29.58 11.27
C LEU A 643 1.05 -29.92 12.14
N SER A 644 0.89 -31.19 12.53
CA SER A 644 -0.24 -31.60 13.38
C SER A 644 -0.15 -31.13 14.84
N GLU A 645 1.05 -30.77 15.28
CA GLU A 645 1.36 -30.35 16.65
C GLU A 645 1.67 -28.85 16.76
N HIS A 646 1.62 -28.10 15.65
CA HIS A 646 2.00 -26.69 15.66
C HIS A 646 0.91 -25.80 16.28
N PRO A 647 1.23 -24.97 17.29
CA PRO A 647 0.23 -24.16 17.99
C PRO A 647 -0.42 -23.09 17.10
N ASP A 648 0.32 -22.54 16.14
CA ASP A 648 -0.22 -21.53 15.22
C ASP A 648 -1.08 -22.10 14.07
N ILE A 649 -1.14 -23.43 13.89
CA ILE A 649 -2.00 -24.06 12.87
C ILE A 649 -3.42 -24.19 13.42
N ARG A 650 -4.35 -23.43 12.84
CA ARG A 650 -5.75 -23.37 13.31
C ARG A 650 -6.65 -24.41 12.67
N LYS A 651 -6.25 -24.95 11.52
CA LYS A 651 -6.95 -26.03 10.83
C LYS A 651 -5.94 -26.92 10.10
N LEU A 652 -6.10 -28.23 10.24
CA LEU A 652 -5.36 -29.21 9.47
C LEU A 652 -6.31 -30.03 8.59
N GLY A 653 -6.03 -30.06 7.28
CA GLY A 653 -6.70 -30.91 6.32
C GLY A 653 -5.80 -32.07 5.91
N PHE A 654 -6.16 -33.30 6.28
CA PHE A 654 -5.41 -34.50 5.93
C PHE A 654 -6.18 -35.37 4.94
N THR A 655 -5.49 -36.01 4.01
CA THR A 655 -5.99 -37.16 3.26
C THR A 655 -4.93 -38.26 3.29
N GLY A 656 -5.31 -39.44 3.76
CA GLY A 656 -4.43 -40.60 3.86
C GLY A 656 -5.12 -41.74 4.61
N SER A 657 -4.34 -42.66 5.19
CA SER A 657 -4.90 -43.83 5.85
C SER A 657 -5.59 -43.49 7.17
N THR A 658 -6.60 -44.29 7.54
CA THR A 658 -7.34 -44.15 8.79
C THR A 658 -6.44 -44.19 10.03
N LEU A 659 -5.40 -45.03 10.01
CA LEU A 659 -4.44 -45.16 11.11
C LEU A 659 -3.69 -43.84 11.35
N ILE A 660 -3.17 -43.23 10.29
CA ILE A 660 -2.47 -41.94 10.38
C ILE A 660 -3.44 -40.81 10.73
N GLY A 661 -4.67 -40.84 10.21
CA GLY A 661 -5.71 -39.89 10.60
C GLY A 661 -6.02 -39.91 12.10
N LYS A 662 -6.06 -41.10 12.72
CA LYS A 662 -6.21 -41.24 14.18
C LYS A 662 -5.01 -40.65 14.94
N GLN A 663 -3.79 -40.85 14.43
CA GLN A 663 -2.57 -40.28 15.03
C GLN A 663 -2.57 -38.75 14.97
N ILE A 664 -2.87 -38.18 13.79
CA ILE A 664 -2.97 -36.72 13.61
C ILE A 664 -4.03 -36.16 14.56
N MET A 665 -5.22 -36.77 14.64
CA MET A 665 -6.27 -36.31 15.54
C MET A 665 -5.83 -36.36 17.01
N LYS A 666 -5.14 -37.43 17.43
CA LYS A 666 -4.58 -37.54 18.78
C LYS A 666 -3.56 -36.42 19.06
N SER A 667 -2.69 -36.11 18.12
CA SER A 667 -1.67 -35.06 18.27
C SER A 667 -2.27 -33.65 18.26
N SER A 668 -3.16 -33.34 17.33
CA SER A 668 -3.82 -32.04 17.25
C SER A 668 -4.73 -31.77 18.45
N CYS A 669 -5.47 -32.76 18.94
CA CYS A 669 -6.29 -32.62 20.15
C CYS A 669 -5.44 -32.47 21.43
N ARG A 670 -4.18 -32.92 21.46
CA ARG A 670 -3.31 -32.79 22.63
C ARG A 670 -2.74 -31.37 22.80
N VAL A 671 -2.64 -30.62 21.70
CA VAL A 671 -2.04 -29.27 21.67
C VAL A 671 -3.10 -28.15 21.58
N SER A 672 -4.34 -28.50 21.20
CA SER A 672 -5.49 -27.60 21.25
C SER A 672 -5.86 -27.27 22.70
N ASN A 673 -5.34 -26.15 23.23
CA ASN A 673 -5.89 -25.47 24.41
C ASN A 673 -7.19 -24.74 24.07
#